data_AF-R7AF16-F1
#
_entry.id   AF-R7AF16-F1
#
_cell.length_a   1.000
_cell.length_b   1.000
_cell.length_c   1.000
_cell.angle_alpha   90.00
_cell.angle_beta   90.00
_cell.angle_gamma   90.00
#
_symmetry.space_group_name_H-M   'P 1'
#
loop_
_entity.id
_entity.type
_entity.pdbx_description
1 polymer ?
#
loop_
_entity_poly.entity_id
_entity_poly.type
_entity_poly.pdbx_seq_one_letter_code
_entity_poly.pdbx_strand_id
1 'polypeptide(L)'
;MEFSTFDSIKIGLASPEQIRNWSYGAVERPETINYRTQKPERDGLFCERIFGPTKDWECHCGKFKKIRFKGKVCDRCGVEVTRAKVRRERMGHIELAAPVSHIWYFKGTPSRIGQVLEVSQKRLEEVLYFTKYIVLDPGGTDLVKKQLLSEKEYLSYQEKYGDDFKAEMGAEAIYKLLQEFDPARYDVMKNKLVMSGKLTLDKTQREACKNCEFAHNCKECAFCQDVDAEWRNNLEVASDELKEELQGLPAGQKKIKLLKRLEIIEAFRLSGNKPEWMVMTVVPVIPPELRPMVMLDGGRYATSDLNDLYRRVINRNNRLKRMLTLEAPDIIIRNEKRMLQEAVDALIDNGRHGRPVTGPNNRALKSLSDMLKGKQGRFRQNLLGKRVDYSGRSVIVVGPELKMYQCGLPKEMALELFKPFVLKRLVDTKVIANIKSARKMVDRASTEVWDALENVIKDHPVLLNRAPTLHRLGIQAFEPVLVEGRALKLHPLVCTAYNADFDGDQMAVHLPLSAEAQAEARFLMLAANNLLKPSDGCPVAVPTQDMVLGSYYLTMLKQGEPGEGKVFRDQDEALMAYYEHDVSLHAAIKVRVTKDIGERKVSKIIDCTVGRLIFNENIPQNLGYVDRTNSDKQFDLEISFLVGKKQLSDIIERCIRIHGTTTTSEVLDKIKALGFKFSTKAAITVAVCDAEIPPQKKEILAEADKKIEQITTEYEYGYISQQEKSKQFIQIWNQATDDVTTALKKNLDQYNPIFMMADSGARGSINQIRQLAGMRGLIANTSGATIEMPIRANYREGLNILEYFISSRGARKGLADTALRTADSGYLTRRLVDVSQDVIIREHDCHADDGIEVYEIRNGNEMIEPLAERLVGRYLVEDLRDDKGELIVSKNKLMNSADAKRVVESGVETIKIRSVLRCKAKQGVCAKCYGANLANGNLVNVGEAVGIIAAQSIGEPGTQLTMRTFHTGGIASAEDITQGLPRVEELFEGRRPKNAAIIARMSGRVQIEEVNKTRNVVLTNLETGESETYMIPYNFKIRVRPGQDIEKGEKLTEGNIYPTDILNILGPQAVQNYIIDEVQKVYRLQGVDINDKHIEVIVRQMLRKIKVEDSGSSYLLPGALVDSKEVAQINEELQERINNGEETLSLITTTPVLQGITKASSSSESFLSAASFQETTKALTDAAIRGKSDHLLGLKENVIIGKLVPAGTGMDIYNKVQVVKNEGYLEHAAAASNSATML
;
A
#
# COMPACT_ATOMS: atom_id res chain seq x y z
N MET A 1 -7.92 32.92 0.47
CA MET A 1 -7.11 32.52 -0.69
C MET A 1 -8.06 31.66 -1.50
N GLU A 2 -8.76 32.26 -2.46
CA GLU A 2 -9.45 31.49 -3.49
C GLU A 2 -8.37 30.69 -4.19
N PHE A 3 -8.36 29.37 -4.00
CA PHE A 3 -7.48 28.52 -4.78
C PHE A 3 -8.02 28.53 -6.20
N SER A 4 -7.29 29.14 -7.13
CA SER A 4 -7.52 28.94 -8.55
C SER A 4 -7.52 27.43 -8.80
N THR A 5 -8.65 26.89 -9.23
CA THR A 5 -8.80 25.47 -9.58
C THR A 5 -7.83 25.17 -10.72
N PHE A 6 -6.79 24.38 -10.44
CA PHE A 6 -5.80 23.93 -11.43
C PHE A 6 -5.97 22.43 -11.66
N ASP A 7 -5.98 21.95 -12.89
CA ASP A 7 -6.29 20.54 -13.18
C ASP A 7 -5.05 19.65 -13.32
N SER A 8 -3.86 20.24 -13.47
CA SER A 8 -2.61 19.49 -13.61
C SER A 8 -1.41 20.22 -13.00
N ILE A 9 -0.35 19.47 -12.73
CA ILE A 9 0.96 19.98 -12.27
C ILE A 9 2.04 19.54 -13.24
N LYS A 10 2.80 20.51 -13.77
CA LYS A 10 3.97 20.26 -14.62
C LYS A 10 5.27 20.41 -13.82
N ILE A 11 6.23 19.53 -14.08
CA ILE A 11 7.61 19.64 -13.59
C ILE A 11 8.56 19.75 -14.78
N GLY A 12 9.57 20.62 -14.67
CA GLY A 12 10.56 20.86 -15.72
C GLY A 12 11.87 21.40 -15.15
N LEU A 13 12.89 21.55 -16.00
CA LEU A 13 14.12 22.24 -15.64
C LEU A 13 13.87 23.75 -15.56
N ALA A 14 14.44 24.41 -14.56
CA ALA A 14 14.35 25.85 -14.40
C ALA A 14 15.50 26.54 -15.14
N SER A 15 15.19 27.45 -16.05
CA SER A 15 16.21 28.26 -16.71
C SER A 15 16.78 29.32 -15.76
N PRO A 16 18.01 29.82 -15.98
CA PRO A 16 18.56 30.92 -15.18
C PRO A 16 17.68 32.17 -15.16
N GLU A 17 17.01 32.47 -16.27
CA GLU A 17 16.07 33.59 -16.39
C GLU A 17 14.81 33.36 -15.55
N GLN A 18 14.26 32.14 -15.57
CA GLN A 18 13.12 31.79 -14.72
C GLN A 18 13.46 31.92 -13.23
N ILE A 19 14.66 31.48 -12.82
CA ILE A 19 15.13 31.61 -11.44
C ILE A 19 15.22 33.09 -11.02
N ARG A 20 15.70 33.96 -11.92
CA ARG A 20 15.72 35.42 -11.67
C ARG A 20 14.31 35.99 -11.57
N ASN A 21 13.38 35.55 -12.41
CA ASN A 21 11.98 36.00 -12.40
C ASN A 21 11.25 35.62 -11.10
N TRP A 22 11.57 34.47 -10.49
CA TRP A 22 11.02 34.09 -9.18
C TRP A 22 11.59 34.89 -8.01
N SER A 23 12.76 35.49 -8.19
CA SER A 23 13.48 36.16 -7.13
C SER A 23 13.07 37.63 -7.00
N TYR A 24 12.91 38.06 -5.75
CA TYR A 24 12.69 39.47 -5.40
C TYR A 24 13.99 40.26 -5.14
N GLY A 25 15.15 39.60 -5.14
CA GLY A 25 16.45 40.26 -5.05
C GLY A 25 17.62 39.29 -4.88
N ALA A 26 18.82 39.76 -5.22
CA ALA A 26 20.07 39.01 -5.06
C ALA A 26 20.56 39.06 -3.60
N VAL A 27 20.96 37.90 -3.07
CA VAL A 27 21.60 37.78 -1.76
C VAL A 27 23.11 37.81 -1.96
N GLU A 28 23.73 38.91 -1.55
CA GLU A 28 25.18 39.13 -1.71
C GLU A 28 25.97 38.82 -0.45
N ARG A 29 25.31 38.91 0.71
CA ARG A 29 25.94 38.90 2.03
C ARG A 29 25.59 37.63 2.82
N PRO A 30 26.58 36.96 3.45
CA PRO A 30 26.35 35.75 4.24
C PRO A 30 25.72 36.03 5.62
N GLU A 31 25.65 37.29 6.03
CA GLU A 31 25.10 37.69 7.33
C GLU A 31 23.59 37.36 7.41
N THR A 32 23.13 37.08 8.63
CA THR A 32 21.74 36.69 8.91
C THR A 32 21.02 37.81 9.64
N ILE A 33 21.23 37.90 10.95
CA ILE A 33 20.73 38.95 11.83
C ILE A 33 21.90 39.63 12.51
N ASN A 34 21.71 40.90 12.86
CA ASN A 34 22.68 41.63 13.66
C ASN A 34 22.61 41.15 15.12
N TYR A 35 23.73 40.71 15.69
CA TYR A 35 23.76 40.16 17.04
C TYR A 35 23.38 41.18 18.14
N ARG A 36 23.57 42.49 17.91
CA ARG A 36 23.23 43.54 18.87
C ARG A 36 21.78 43.97 18.76
N THR A 37 21.32 44.26 17.55
CA THR A 37 19.97 44.80 17.32
C THR A 37 18.92 43.72 17.13
N GLN A 38 19.33 42.46 16.94
CA GLN A 38 18.49 41.31 16.60
C GLN A 38 17.63 41.51 15.33
N LYS A 39 17.96 42.52 14.52
CA LYS A 39 17.27 42.82 13.28
C LYS A 39 17.95 42.15 12.09
N PRO A 40 17.20 41.81 11.02
CA PRO A 40 17.78 41.28 9.80
C PRO A 40 18.77 42.24 9.15
N GLU A 41 19.90 41.70 8.67
CA GLU A 41 20.92 42.48 7.98
C GLU A 41 20.52 42.81 6.53
N ARG A 42 21.04 43.94 6.03
CA ARG A 42 20.79 44.37 4.64
C ARG A 42 21.54 43.46 3.68
N ASP A 43 20.86 43.03 2.61
CA ASP A 43 21.35 42.13 1.56
C ASP A 43 21.81 40.74 2.04
N GLY A 44 21.55 40.43 3.32
CA GLY A 44 21.81 39.14 3.95
C GLY A 44 20.69 38.12 3.76
N LEU A 45 20.87 36.93 4.33
CA LEU A 45 19.96 35.79 4.21
C LEU A 45 18.56 36.02 4.80
N PHE A 46 18.35 37.05 5.62
CA PHE A 46 17.05 37.37 6.22
C PHE A 46 16.52 38.75 5.80
N CYS A 47 17.16 39.40 4.82
CA CYS A 47 16.92 40.79 4.44
C CYS A 47 15.44 41.11 4.21
N GLU A 48 14.94 42.17 4.86
CA GLU A 48 13.54 42.61 4.73
C GLU A 48 13.22 43.23 3.36
N ARG A 49 14.23 43.76 2.66
CA ARG A 49 14.07 44.31 1.30
C ARG A 49 13.72 43.21 0.29
N ILE A 50 14.38 42.06 0.40
CA ILE A 50 14.22 40.92 -0.52
C ILE A 50 12.98 40.10 -0.14
N PHE A 51 12.89 39.67 1.12
CA PHE A 51 11.88 38.71 1.54
C PHE A 51 10.59 39.38 2.05
N GLY A 52 10.59 40.68 2.34
CA GLY A 52 9.45 41.42 2.92
C GLY A 52 9.59 41.72 4.42
N PRO A 53 8.66 42.47 5.02
CA PRO A 53 8.78 43.00 6.39
C PRO A 53 8.59 41.93 7.47
N THR A 54 9.30 42.05 8.60
CA THR A 54 9.16 41.13 9.75
C THR A 54 7.87 41.35 10.55
N LYS A 55 7.32 42.56 10.52
CA LYS A 55 6.08 42.94 11.20
C LYS A 55 5.03 43.37 10.18
N ASP A 56 3.77 43.07 10.47
CA ASP A 56 2.65 43.46 9.61
C ASP A 56 2.55 44.98 9.48
N TRP A 57 2.52 45.47 8.23
CA TRP A 57 2.33 46.88 7.90
C TRP A 57 3.37 47.84 8.50
N GLU A 58 4.59 47.37 8.71
CA GLU A 58 5.71 48.17 9.25
C GLU A 58 6.99 47.94 8.43
N CYS A 59 7.65 49.02 8.00
CA CYS A 59 8.96 48.92 7.35
C CYS A 59 10.11 48.82 8.37
N HIS A 60 11.28 48.34 7.93
CA HIS A 60 12.46 48.11 8.79
C HIS A 60 12.86 49.29 9.70
N CYS A 61 12.87 50.50 9.14
CA CYS A 61 13.27 51.71 9.83
C CYS A 61 12.14 52.34 10.66
N GLY A 62 10.91 51.84 10.54
CA GLY A 62 9.74 52.34 11.25
C GLY A 62 9.19 53.68 10.75
N LYS A 63 9.65 54.20 9.60
CA LYS A 63 9.13 55.45 9.00
C LYS A 63 7.67 55.30 8.55
N PHE A 64 7.35 54.18 7.90
CA PHE A 64 6.00 53.85 7.48
C PHE A 64 5.46 52.73 8.37
N LYS A 65 4.41 53.05 9.15
CA LYS A 65 3.69 52.13 10.03
C LYS A 65 2.19 52.27 9.82
N LYS A 66 1.46 51.18 10.03
CA LYS A 66 0.00 51.03 9.86
C LYS A 66 -0.45 50.76 8.42
N ILE A 67 -1.63 50.16 8.31
CA ILE A 67 -2.24 49.69 7.05
C ILE A 67 -2.44 50.78 5.99
N ARG A 68 -2.51 52.07 6.39
CA ARG A 68 -2.68 53.21 5.46
C ARG A 68 -1.57 53.35 4.43
N PHE A 69 -0.39 52.79 4.68
CA PHE A 69 0.76 52.80 3.76
C PHE A 69 0.93 51.49 2.99
N LYS A 70 -0.12 50.66 2.90
CA LYS A 70 -0.11 49.39 2.17
C LYS A 70 0.47 49.56 0.76
N GLY A 71 1.44 48.72 0.42
CA GLY A 71 2.08 48.68 -0.90
C GLY A 71 3.11 49.79 -1.15
N LYS A 72 3.31 50.72 -0.20
CA LYS A 72 4.33 51.76 -0.33
C LYS A 72 5.72 51.18 -0.02
N VAL A 73 6.67 51.38 -0.93
CA VAL A 73 8.09 51.07 -0.70
C VAL A 73 8.75 52.21 0.06
N CYS A 74 9.44 51.89 1.14
CA CYS A 74 10.11 52.89 1.96
C CYS A 74 11.36 53.44 1.27
N ASP A 75 11.42 54.76 1.07
CA ASP A 75 12.59 55.48 0.53
C ASP A 75 13.87 55.30 1.37
N ARG A 76 13.77 55.18 2.70
CA ARG A 76 14.93 55.04 3.58
C ARG A 76 15.53 53.63 3.63
N CYS A 77 14.70 52.59 3.60
CA CYS A 77 15.15 51.20 3.81
C CYS A 77 14.85 50.25 2.64
N GLY A 78 14.10 50.69 1.62
CA GLY A 78 13.71 49.89 0.46
C GLY A 78 12.68 48.79 0.77
N VAL A 79 12.19 48.69 2.01
CA VAL A 79 11.22 47.65 2.40
C VAL A 79 9.81 48.08 2.03
N GLU A 80 9.08 47.18 1.39
CA GLU A 80 7.68 47.33 1.04
C GLU A 80 6.78 47.07 2.24
N VAL A 81 5.83 47.98 2.51
CA VAL A 81 4.88 47.86 3.63
C VAL A 81 3.74 46.92 3.25
N THR A 82 3.89 45.65 3.62
CA THR A 82 2.92 44.57 3.38
C THR A 82 2.72 43.72 4.63
N ARG A 83 1.99 42.60 4.52
CA ARG A 83 1.88 41.61 5.59
C ARG A 83 3.17 40.81 5.69
N ALA A 84 3.61 40.47 6.90
CA ALA A 84 4.79 39.64 7.14
C ALA A 84 4.67 38.24 6.51
N LYS A 85 3.44 37.76 6.26
CA LYS A 85 3.17 36.48 5.57
C LYS A 85 3.92 36.32 4.24
N VAL A 86 4.18 37.40 3.50
CA VAL A 86 4.91 37.33 2.22
C VAL A 86 6.34 36.80 2.37
N ARG A 87 6.93 36.87 3.57
CA ARG A 87 8.26 36.29 3.90
C ARG A 87 8.34 34.77 3.79
N ARG A 88 7.19 34.10 3.67
CA ARG A 88 7.09 32.67 3.40
C ARG A 88 6.99 32.35 1.90
N GLU A 89 6.67 33.34 1.07
CA GLU A 89 6.36 33.17 -0.35
C GLU A 89 7.49 33.72 -1.24
N ARG A 90 8.09 34.86 -0.88
CA ARG A 90 9.14 35.51 -1.68
C ARG A 90 10.46 34.75 -1.65
N MET A 91 11.04 34.49 -2.81
CA MET A 91 12.37 33.88 -2.96
C MET A 91 13.45 34.93 -3.23
N GLY A 92 14.71 34.56 -2.99
CA GLY A 92 15.88 35.31 -3.46
C GLY A 92 16.73 34.44 -4.39
N HIS A 93 17.84 34.97 -4.90
CA HIS A 93 18.83 34.19 -5.66
C HIS A 93 20.27 34.58 -5.30
N ILE A 94 21.21 33.72 -5.68
CA ILE A 94 22.66 33.95 -5.61
C ILE A 94 23.20 33.84 -7.03
N GLU A 95 23.84 34.91 -7.51
CA GLU A 95 24.59 34.92 -8.78
C GLU A 95 25.96 34.27 -8.58
N LEU A 96 26.17 33.11 -9.19
CA LEU A 96 27.43 32.37 -9.08
C LEU A 96 28.52 33.02 -9.95
N ALA A 97 29.75 33.04 -9.45
CA ALA A 97 30.91 33.56 -10.16
C ALA A 97 31.42 32.63 -11.27
N ALA A 98 31.13 31.33 -11.14
CA ALA A 98 31.43 30.30 -12.13
C ALA A 98 30.24 29.33 -12.22
N PRO A 99 29.95 28.76 -13.39
CA PRO A 99 28.95 27.71 -13.54
C PRO A 99 29.25 26.50 -12.65
N VAL A 100 28.20 25.87 -12.12
CA VAL A 100 28.29 24.72 -11.21
C VAL A 100 27.35 23.62 -11.69
N SER A 101 27.86 22.40 -11.83
CA SER A 101 27.04 21.26 -12.25
C SER A 101 26.06 20.87 -11.15
N HIS A 102 24.80 20.58 -11.50
CA HIS A 102 23.82 20.14 -10.51
C HIS A 102 24.00 18.66 -10.15
N ILE A 103 24.23 18.37 -8.86
CA ILE A 103 24.61 17.04 -8.36
C ILE A 103 23.68 15.89 -8.76
N TRP A 104 22.37 16.14 -8.81
CA TRP A 104 21.41 15.11 -9.18
C TRP A 104 21.57 14.58 -10.61
N TYR A 105 21.96 15.42 -11.58
CA TYR A 105 22.06 15.02 -12.99
C TYR A 105 23.41 14.39 -13.32
N PHE A 106 24.47 14.74 -12.60
CA PHE A 106 25.80 14.14 -12.81
C PHE A 106 26.03 12.88 -11.97
N LYS A 107 25.66 12.84 -10.68
CA LYS A 107 25.72 11.64 -9.80
C LYS A 107 24.43 10.82 -9.75
N GLY A 108 23.49 11.09 -10.66
CA GLY A 108 22.34 10.20 -10.88
C GLY A 108 22.80 8.79 -11.22
N THR A 109 22.07 7.76 -10.79
CA THR A 109 22.22 6.40 -11.29
C THR A 109 21.00 6.05 -12.15
N PRO A 110 21.07 6.20 -13.48
CA PRO A 110 22.21 6.59 -14.33
C PRO A 110 22.45 8.12 -14.40
N SER A 111 23.68 8.50 -14.80
CA SER A 111 24.09 9.91 -14.96
C SER A 111 23.51 10.46 -16.25
N ARG A 112 22.69 11.50 -16.16
CA ARG A 112 21.95 12.06 -17.30
C ARG A 112 22.89 12.87 -18.21
N ILE A 113 23.77 13.68 -17.61
CA ILE A 113 24.84 14.37 -18.33
C ILE A 113 25.76 13.36 -19.02
N GLY A 114 26.10 12.26 -18.34
CA GLY A 114 26.95 11.21 -18.92
C GLY A 114 26.31 10.48 -20.10
N GLN A 115 25.00 10.28 -20.06
CA GLN A 115 24.27 9.67 -21.17
C GLN A 115 24.19 10.59 -22.39
N VAL A 116 23.93 11.90 -22.19
CA VAL A 116 23.89 12.88 -23.29
C VAL A 116 25.26 13.02 -23.95
N LEU A 117 26.31 13.21 -23.15
CA LEU A 117 27.68 13.45 -23.64
C LEU A 117 28.44 12.18 -24.04
N GLU A 118 27.95 11.00 -23.68
CA GLU A 118 28.64 9.69 -23.81
C GLU A 118 29.89 9.53 -22.95
N VAL A 119 29.98 10.31 -21.87
CA VAL A 119 31.09 10.26 -20.94
C VAL A 119 30.67 9.48 -19.70
N SER A 120 31.48 8.50 -19.28
CA SER A 120 31.20 7.76 -18.05
C SER A 120 31.16 8.69 -16.83
N GLN A 121 30.35 8.37 -15.83
CA GLN A 121 30.22 9.18 -14.61
C GLN A 121 31.57 9.48 -13.92
N LYS A 122 32.48 8.50 -13.85
CA LYS A 122 33.82 8.69 -13.27
C LYS A 122 34.65 9.72 -14.04
N ARG A 123 34.61 9.64 -15.38
CA ARG A 123 35.28 10.62 -16.26
C ARG A 123 34.70 12.02 -16.12
N LEU A 124 33.38 12.16 -15.95
CA LEU A 124 32.75 13.45 -15.66
C LEU A 124 33.19 14.02 -14.31
N GLU A 125 33.29 13.18 -13.28
CA GLU A 125 33.77 13.58 -11.96
C GLU A 125 35.22 14.10 -12.03
N GLU A 126 36.09 13.42 -12.80
CA GLU A 126 37.47 13.87 -13.02
C GLU A 126 37.55 15.26 -13.68
N VAL A 127 36.65 15.59 -14.60
CA VAL A 127 36.59 16.92 -15.24
C VAL A 127 36.00 17.97 -14.30
N LEU A 128 34.86 17.68 -13.66
CA LEU A 128 34.11 18.64 -12.82
C LEU A 128 34.91 19.09 -11.59
N TYR A 129 35.69 18.21 -10.98
CA TYR A 129 36.53 18.52 -9.82
C TYR A 129 37.98 18.88 -10.20
N PHE A 130 38.21 19.34 -11.44
CA PHE A 130 39.47 19.93 -11.92
C PHE A 130 40.69 18.99 -11.86
N THR A 131 40.50 17.68 -12.13
CA THR A 131 41.63 16.72 -12.16
C THR A 131 42.17 16.45 -13.57
N LYS A 132 41.32 16.52 -14.59
CA LYS A 132 41.69 16.31 -16.01
C LYS A 132 41.01 17.33 -16.91
N TYR A 133 41.63 17.59 -18.05
CA TYR A 133 41.06 18.37 -19.14
C TYR A 133 40.21 17.48 -20.04
N ILE A 134 39.19 18.07 -20.67
CA ILE A 134 38.40 17.45 -21.73
C ILE A 134 38.58 18.24 -23.02
N VAL A 135 38.89 17.55 -24.11
CA VAL A 135 39.02 18.17 -25.44
C VAL A 135 37.64 18.61 -25.93
N LEU A 136 37.47 19.92 -26.11
CA LEU A 136 36.27 20.55 -26.65
C LEU A 136 36.32 20.53 -28.18
N ASP A 137 37.43 20.97 -28.75
CA ASP A 137 37.66 20.99 -30.19
C ASP A 137 39.04 20.40 -30.50
N PRO A 138 39.12 19.26 -31.21
CA PRO A 138 40.40 18.66 -31.56
C PRO A 138 41.16 19.42 -32.67
N GLY A 139 40.51 20.32 -33.41
CA GLY A 139 41.15 21.05 -34.51
C GLY A 139 41.78 20.12 -35.56
N GLY A 140 43.01 20.43 -35.98
CA GLY A 140 43.80 19.62 -36.92
C GLY A 140 44.71 18.57 -36.26
N THR A 141 44.54 18.30 -34.96
CA THR A 141 45.42 17.41 -34.18
C THR A 141 44.96 15.95 -34.18
N ASP A 142 45.81 15.03 -33.69
CA ASP A 142 45.48 13.61 -33.51
C ASP A 142 44.48 13.34 -32.35
N LEU A 143 44.00 14.39 -31.67
CA LEU A 143 43.12 14.27 -30.52
C LEU A 143 41.68 13.95 -30.95
N VAL A 144 40.98 13.17 -30.12
CA VAL A 144 39.56 12.90 -30.32
C VAL A 144 38.72 13.82 -29.45
N LYS A 145 37.62 14.35 -29.98
CA LYS A 145 36.66 15.14 -29.20
C LYS A 145 36.21 14.36 -27.96
N LYS A 146 36.11 15.03 -26.80
CA LYS A 146 35.79 14.43 -25.48
C LYS A 146 36.86 13.47 -24.94
N GLN A 147 38.03 13.37 -25.55
CA GLN A 147 39.19 12.72 -24.95
C GLN A 147 39.60 13.45 -23.67
N LEU A 148 40.01 12.69 -22.65
CA LEU A 148 40.54 13.26 -21.42
C LEU A 148 42.06 13.36 -21.51
N LEU A 149 42.60 14.49 -21.06
CA LEU A 149 44.03 14.73 -20.98
C LEU A 149 44.41 14.98 -19.52
N SER A 150 45.45 14.31 -19.05
CA SER A 150 46.14 14.70 -17.82
C SER A 150 46.83 16.05 -18.02
N GLU A 151 47.19 16.73 -16.93
CA GLU A 151 47.87 18.02 -16.99
C GLU A 151 49.21 17.93 -17.75
N LYS A 152 49.96 16.83 -17.59
CA LYS A 152 51.19 16.58 -18.35
C LYS A 152 50.94 16.40 -19.85
N GLU A 153 49.91 15.63 -20.21
CA GLU A 153 49.55 15.43 -21.61
C GLU A 153 49.08 16.74 -22.23
N TYR A 154 48.20 17.47 -21.56
CA TYR A 154 47.71 18.78 -22.02
C TYR A 154 48.87 19.74 -22.32
N LEU A 155 49.84 19.88 -21.40
CA LEU A 155 51.03 20.70 -21.63
C LEU A 155 51.85 20.20 -22.82
N SER A 156 52.06 18.88 -22.95
CA SER A 156 52.82 18.32 -24.08
C SER A 156 52.13 18.53 -25.43
N TYR A 157 50.80 18.49 -25.48
CA TYR A 157 50.03 18.77 -26.69
C TYR A 157 50.00 20.27 -26.98
N GLN A 158 49.93 21.11 -25.95
CA GLN A 158 50.00 22.58 -26.08
C GLN A 158 51.38 23.04 -26.57
N GLU A 159 52.47 22.39 -26.14
CA GLU A 159 53.81 22.63 -26.67
C GLU A 159 53.95 22.22 -28.15
N LYS A 160 53.26 21.14 -28.57
CA LYS A 160 53.34 20.61 -29.94
C LYS A 160 52.46 21.35 -30.95
N TYR A 161 51.24 21.70 -30.56
CA TYR A 161 50.19 22.19 -31.46
C TYR A 161 49.73 23.61 -31.13
N GLY A 162 50.28 24.24 -30.09
CA GLY A 162 49.88 25.59 -29.68
C GLY A 162 48.39 25.69 -29.36
N ASP A 163 47.72 26.64 -30.01
CA ASP A 163 46.28 26.93 -29.86
C ASP A 163 45.39 26.19 -30.87
N ASP A 164 45.94 25.27 -31.67
CA ASP A 164 45.19 24.55 -32.72
C ASP A 164 44.09 23.63 -32.17
N PHE A 165 44.17 23.22 -30.89
CA PHE A 165 43.14 22.46 -30.21
C PHE A 165 42.67 23.19 -28.94
N LYS A 166 41.41 22.99 -28.55
CA LYS A 166 40.84 23.57 -27.32
C LYS A 166 40.48 22.47 -26.34
N ALA A 167 41.09 22.50 -25.16
CA ALA A 167 40.71 21.63 -24.04
C ALA A 167 40.56 22.44 -22.75
N GLU A 168 39.48 22.19 -22.02
CA GLU A 168 39.15 22.91 -20.78
C GLU A 168 38.83 21.93 -19.66
N MET A 169 38.67 22.44 -18.42
CA MET A 169 38.30 21.65 -17.24
C MET A 169 37.19 22.33 -16.44
N GLY A 170 36.57 21.58 -15.53
CA GLY A 170 35.49 22.07 -14.67
C GLY A 170 34.12 22.06 -15.33
N ALA A 171 33.14 22.64 -14.64
CA ALA A 171 31.75 22.71 -15.11
C ALA A 171 31.56 23.61 -16.35
N GLU A 172 32.48 24.55 -16.60
CA GLU A 172 32.48 25.41 -17.79
C GLU A 172 32.69 24.61 -19.07
N ALA A 173 33.62 23.64 -19.05
CA ALA A 173 33.87 22.75 -20.17
C ALA A 173 32.64 21.89 -20.49
N ILE A 174 31.99 21.34 -19.45
CA ILE A 174 30.77 20.54 -19.60
C ILE A 174 29.61 21.40 -20.11
N TYR A 175 29.49 22.64 -19.63
CA TYR A 175 28.49 23.59 -20.10
C TYR A 175 28.64 23.87 -21.60
N LYS A 176 29.86 24.15 -22.08
CA LYS A 176 30.16 24.36 -23.50
C LYS A 176 29.83 23.13 -24.37
N LEU A 177 30.15 21.92 -23.88
CA LEU A 177 29.79 20.68 -24.59
C LEU A 177 28.27 20.45 -24.67
N LEU A 178 27.52 20.82 -23.63
CA LEU A 178 26.07 20.68 -23.63
C LEU A 178 25.40 21.71 -24.55
N GLN A 179 25.97 22.91 -24.69
CA GLN A 179 25.47 23.94 -25.62
C GLN A 179 25.53 23.54 -27.10
N GLU A 180 26.30 22.51 -27.47
CA GLU A 180 26.28 21.95 -28.82
C GLU A 180 24.94 21.28 -29.14
N PHE A 181 24.24 20.78 -28.11
CA PHE A 181 22.93 20.15 -28.22
C PHE A 181 21.79 21.16 -27.99
N ASP A 182 22.02 22.47 -28.10
CA ASP A 182 20.99 23.51 -27.96
C ASP A 182 20.02 23.45 -29.16
N PRO A 183 18.70 23.34 -28.90
CA PRO A 183 17.65 23.42 -29.93
C PRO A 183 17.72 24.61 -30.87
N ALA A 184 18.21 25.75 -30.40
CA ALA A 184 18.24 27.00 -31.15
C ALA A 184 19.48 27.16 -32.05
N ARG A 185 20.42 26.21 -32.01
CA ARG A 185 21.71 26.28 -32.71
C ARG A 185 21.66 25.31 -33.91
N TYR A 186 21.95 25.81 -35.11
CA TYR A 186 21.84 25.04 -36.38
C TYR A 186 23.20 24.66 -37.00
N ASP A 187 24.29 24.78 -36.22
CA ASP A 187 25.67 24.74 -36.71
C ASP A 187 26.06 23.43 -37.43
N VAL A 188 25.43 22.30 -37.11
CA VAL A 188 25.76 20.98 -37.69
C VAL A 188 25.40 20.91 -39.17
N MET A 189 24.29 21.54 -39.58
CA MET A 189 23.85 21.55 -40.98
C MET A 189 24.72 22.47 -41.85
N LYS A 190 25.16 23.61 -41.30
CA LYS A 190 26.09 24.54 -41.95
C LYS A 190 27.42 23.86 -42.30
N ASN A 191 27.98 23.07 -41.37
CA ASN A 191 29.22 22.34 -41.59
C ASN A 191 29.06 21.11 -42.50
N LYS A 192 27.94 20.36 -42.40
CA LYS A 192 27.64 19.26 -43.34
C LYS A 192 27.42 19.76 -44.78
N LEU A 193 26.78 20.92 -44.98
CA LEU A 193 26.59 21.52 -46.32
C LEU A 193 27.90 21.98 -46.96
N VAL A 194 28.83 22.52 -46.15
CA VAL A 194 30.18 22.89 -46.61
C VAL A 194 31.03 21.65 -46.89
N MET A 195 30.98 20.62 -46.05
CA MET A 195 31.77 19.39 -46.25
C MET A 195 31.22 18.44 -47.32
N SER A 196 29.91 18.46 -47.58
CA SER A 196 29.29 17.69 -48.68
C SER A 196 29.43 18.36 -50.06
N GLY A 197 30.14 19.49 -50.14
CA GLY A 197 30.36 20.22 -51.40
C GLY A 197 29.12 20.90 -51.98
N LYS A 198 27.99 20.87 -51.27
CA LYS A 198 26.72 21.50 -51.70
C LYS A 198 26.71 23.01 -51.48
N LEU A 199 27.68 23.54 -50.72
CA LEU A 199 27.88 24.98 -50.51
C LEU A 199 29.35 25.35 -50.82
N THR A 200 29.60 25.95 -51.98
CA THR A 200 30.90 26.51 -52.36
C THR A 200 30.95 28.00 -52.02
N LEU A 201 31.67 28.36 -50.95
CA LEU A 201 31.95 29.76 -50.60
C LEU A 201 33.30 30.19 -51.14
N ASP A 202 33.33 31.35 -51.79
CA ASP A 202 34.54 31.94 -52.39
C ASP A 202 35.56 32.37 -51.32
N LYS A 203 36.85 32.50 -51.67
CA LYS A 203 37.93 32.77 -50.68
C LYS A 203 37.70 34.03 -49.84
N THR A 204 37.15 35.08 -50.43
CA THR A 204 36.78 36.35 -49.78
C THR A 204 35.55 36.21 -48.88
N GLN A 205 34.58 35.38 -49.26
CA GLN A 205 33.38 35.09 -48.47
C GLN A 205 33.70 34.20 -47.25
N ARG A 206 34.72 33.34 -47.35
CA ARG A 206 35.25 32.57 -46.20
C ARG A 206 35.88 33.45 -45.12
N GLU A 207 36.54 34.54 -45.49
CA GLU A 207 37.12 35.49 -44.53
C GLU A 207 36.06 36.43 -43.94
N ALA A 208 35.09 36.88 -44.74
CA ALA A 208 33.96 37.69 -44.25
C ALA A 208 33.03 36.90 -43.30
N CYS A 209 32.80 35.62 -43.55
CA CYS A 209 31.95 34.78 -42.71
C CYS A 209 32.63 34.28 -41.42
N LYS A 210 33.98 34.25 -41.37
CA LYS A 210 34.76 33.90 -40.17
C LYS A 210 34.65 34.94 -39.04
N ASN A 211 34.39 36.21 -39.38
CA ASN A 211 34.36 37.32 -38.43
C ASN A 211 32.95 37.74 -37.97
N CYS A 212 31.91 36.96 -38.26
CA CYS A 212 30.53 37.31 -37.89
C CYS A 212 30.16 36.74 -36.52
N GLU A 213 30.64 37.38 -35.45
CA GLU A 213 30.16 37.16 -34.08
C GLU A 213 28.96 38.10 -33.84
N PHE A 214 27.74 37.53 -33.85
CA PHE A 214 26.47 38.18 -33.49
C PHE A 214 26.01 39.39 -34.34
N ALA A 215 25.21 39.13 -35.40
CA ALA A 215 23.96 39.84 -35.70
C ALA A 215 23.38 39.39 -37.06
N HIS A 216 22.12 38.94 -37.06
CA HIS A 216 21.33 38.66 -38.26
C HIS A 216 20.93 39.95 -39.01
N ASN A 217 21.87 40.69 -39.60
CA ASN A 217 21.53 41.82 -40.50
C ASN A 217 22.64 42.25 -41.49
N CYS A 218 23.41 41.30 -42.03
CA CYS A 218 24.27 41.55 -43.18
C CYS A 218 23.49 41.32 -44.49
N LYS A 219 23.61 42.23 -45.46
CA LYS A 219 23.01 42.12 -46.81
C LYS A 219 23.43 40.84 -47.56
N GLU A 220 24.56 40.25 -47.21
CA GLU A 220 25.09 39.04 -47.85
C GLU A 220 24.50 37.74 -47.26
N CYS A 221 23.80 37.79 -46.12
CA CYS A 221 23.07 36.64 -45.56
C CYS A 221 21.68 36.42 -46.18
N ALA A 222 21.20 37.32 -47.04
CA ALA A 222 19.92 37.17 -47.75
C ALA A 222 19.91 35.98 -48.72
N PHE A 223 21.08 35.50 -49.14
CA PHE A 223 21.23 34.34 -50.03
C PHE A 223 20.79 33.00 -49.38
N CYS A 224 20.73 32.94 -48.04
CA CYS A 224 20.29 31.74 -47.31
C CYS A 224 18.76 31.59 -47.26
N GLN A 225 17.97 32.56 -47.73
CA GLN A 225 16.51 32.47 -47.78
C GLN A 225 15.99 31.74 -49.04
N ASP A 226 16.82 31.60 -50.08
CA ASP A 226 16.45 30.95 -51.35
C ASP A 226 16.76 29.44 -51.40
N VAL A 227 17.16 28.85 -50.27
CA VAL A 227 17.34 27.41 -50.14
C VAL A 227 16.13 26.87 -49.39
N ASP A 228 15.26 26.11 -50.07
CA ASP A 228 14.17 25.29 -49.48
C ASP A 228 14.77 24.16 -48.60
N ALA A 229 15.59 24.53 -47.61
CA ALA A 229 16.15 23.63 -46.62
C ALA A 229 15.36 23.79 -45.33
N GLU A 230 14.59 22.78 -44.95
CA GLU A 230 14.01 22.68 -43.61
C GLU A 230 15.13 22.76 -42.57
N TRP A 231 15.17 23.84 -41.79
CA TRP A 231 16.13 24.03 -40.70
C TRP A 231 15.79 23.06 -39.56
N ARG A 232 16.56 21.98 -39.41
CA ARG A 232 16.35 20.95 -38.37
C ARG A 232 17.22 21.19 -37.14
N ASN A 233 16.67 20.90 -35.98
CA ASN A 233 17.30 21.10 -34.66
C ASN A 233 18.47 20.10 -34.43
N ASN A 234 19.56 20.51 -33.75
CA ASN A 234 20.68 19.63 -33.41
C ASN A 234 20.27 18.36 -32.61
N LEU A 235 19.23 18.43 -31.76
CA LEU A 235 18.66 17.27 -31.07
C LEU A 235 17.92 16.32 -32.03
N GLU A 236 17.32 16.83 -33.09
CA GLU A 236 16.67 16.02 -34.13
C GLU A 236 17.72 15.26 -34.93
N VAL A 237 18.77 15.96 -35.37
CA VAL A 237 19.90 15.33 -36.07
C VAL A 237 20.52 14.21 -35.22
N ALA A 238 20.77 14.47 -33.93
CA ALA A 238 21.32 13.47 -33.02
C ALA A 238 20.35 12.29 -32.78
N SER A 239 19.05 12.53 -32.81
CA SER A 239 18.03 11.47 -32.68
C SER A 239 17.98 10.58 -33.92
N ASP A 240 18.04 11.17 -35.12
CA ASP A 240 18.00 10.45 -36.39
C ASP A 240 19.27 9.61 -36.58
N GLU A 241 20.46 10.17 -36.31
CA GLU A 241 21.74 9.44 -36.34
C GLU A 241 21.72 8.22 -35.40
N LEU A 242 21.13 8.37 -34.21
CA LEU A 242 20.98 7.26 -33.26
C LEU A 242 19.98 6.20 -33.74
N LYS A 243 18.91 6.61 -34.44
CA LYS A 243 17.94 5.67 -35.03
C LYS A 243 18.57 4.88 -36.17
N GLU A 244 19.35 5.54 -37.02
CA GLU A 244 20.13 4.89 -38.08
C GLU A 244 21.17 3.92 -37.49
N GLU A 245 21.93 4.30 -36.46
CA GLU A 245 22.89 3.38 -35.82
C GLU A 245 22.21 2.16 -35.17
N LEU A 246 20.97 2.32 -34.70
CA LEU A 246 20.18 1.22 -34.14
C LEU A 246 19.68 0.23 -35.20
N GLN A 247 19.50 0.67 -36.46
CA GLN A 247 19.10 -0.21 -37.56
C GLN A 247 20.26 -1.15 -37.94
N GLY A 248 20.00 -2.46 -37.90
CA GLY A 248 21.01 -3.50 -38.23
C GLY A 248 21.90 -3.97 -37.07
N LEU A 249 21.80 -3.38 -35.86
CA LEU A 249 22.54 -3.87 -34.69
C LEU A 249 21.90 -5.12 -34.06
N PRO A 250 22.68 -6.20 -33.81
CA PRO A 250 22.19 -7.37 -33.08
C PRO A 250 21.86 -7.04 -31.62
N ALA A 251 21.02 -7.88 -31.00
CA ALA A 251 20.66 -7.75 -29.59
C ALA A 251 21.89 -7.91 -28.70
N GLY A 252 22.33 -6.82 -28.06
CA GLY A 252 23.52 -6.80 -27.20
C GLY A 252 23.63 -5.54 -26.35
N GLN A 253 24.68 -5.44 -25.53
CA GLN A 253 24.88 -4.30 -24.62
C GLN A 253 24.99 -2.96 -25.34
N LYS A 254 25.58 -2.93 -26.55
CA LYS A 254 25.70 -1.71 -27.36
C LYS A 254 24.32 -1.15 -27.73
N LYS A 255 23.41 -2.00 -28.23
CA LYS A 255 22.03 -1.63 -28.58
C LYS A 255 21.27 -1.06 -27.37
N ILE A 256 21.38 -1.70 -26.20
CA ILE A 256 20.74 -1.23 -24.95
C ILE A 256 21.27 0.16 -24.54
N LYS A 257 22.57 0.40 -24.69
CA LYS A 257 23.19 1.70 -24.35
C LYS A 257 22.71 2.81 -25.28
N LEU A 258 22.64 2.54 -26.58
CA LEU A 258 22.14 3.49 -27.59
C LEU A 258 20.66 3.80 -27.39
N LEU A 259 19.81 2.79 -27.13
CA LEU A 259 18.40 2.98 -26.82
C LEU A 259 18.18 3.92 -25.62
N LYS A 260 18.94 3.71 -24.53
CA LYS A 260 18.86 4.59 -23.35
C LYS A 260 19.31 6.03 -23.63
N ARG A 261 20.22 6.22 -24.58
CA ARG A 261 20.68 7.54 -24.99
C ARG A 261 19.62 8.22 -25.85
N LEU A 262 19.06 7.49 -26.82
CA LEU A 262 17.96 7.95 -27.66
C LEU A 262 16.76 8.39 -26.82
N GLU A 263 16.36 7.60 -25.82
CA GLU A 263 15.25 7.92 -24.91
C GLU A 263 15.43 9.29 -24.24
N ILE A 264 16.66 9.63 -23.83
CA ILE A 264 16.95 10.90 -23.14
C ILE A 264 16.99 12.08 -24.12
N ILE A 265 17.59 11.88 -25.30
CA ILE A 265 17.66 12.92 -26.33
C ILE A 265 16.24 13.25 -26.82
N GLU A 266 15.41 12.25 -27.07
CA GLU A 266 13.99 12.46 -27.40
C GLU A 266 13.23 13.13 -26.25
N ALA A 267 13.51 12.79 -24.99
CA ALA A 267 12.91 13.47 -23.85
C ALA A 267 13.25 14.97 -23.78
N PHE A 268 14.50 15.36 -24.08
CA PHE A 268 14.87 16.78 -24.19
C PHE A 268 14.18 17.46 -25.38
N ARG A 269 14.10 16.78 -26.52
CA ARG A 269 13.39 17.29 -27.71
C ARG A 269 11.91 17.57 -27.41
N LEU A 270 11.20 16.59 -26.83
CA LEU A 270 9.76 16.68 -26.55
C LEU A 270 9.44 17.68 -25.42
N SER A 271 10.31 17.78 -24.41
CA SER A 271 10.08 18.69 -23.27
C SER A 271 10.36 20.16 -23.61
N GLY A 272 11.13 20.44 -24.66
CA GLY A 272 11.64 21.77 -24.97
C GLY A 272 12.69 22.28 -23.97
N ASN A 273 13.13 21.43 -23.04
CA ASN A 273 14.19 21.78 -22.09
C ASN A 273 15.54 21.82 -22.79
N LYS A 274 16.40 22.76 -22.40
CA LYS A 274 17.77 22.80 -22.90
C LYS A 274 18.72 21.96 -22.04
N PRO A 275 19.56 21.08 -22.61
CA PRO A 275 20.46 20.21 -21.84
C PRO A 275 21.42 20.98 -20.92
N GLU A 276 21.87 22.17 -21.32
CA GLU A 276 22.79 23.00 -20.54
C GLU A 276 22.19 23.55 -19.24
N TRP A 277 20.86 23.57 -19.07
CA TRP A 277 20.20 23.95 -17.81
C TRP A 277 20.49 22.96 -16.66
N MET A 278 21.09 21.80 -16.94
CA MET A 278 21.62 20.91 -15.90
C MET A 278 22.87 21.50 -15.19
N VAL A 279 23.49 22.53 -15.75
CA VAL A 279 24.57 23.31 -15.14
C VAL A 279 24.01 24.66 -14.71
N MET A 280 24.10 24.96 -13.42
CA MET A 280 23.53 26.17 -12.83
C MET A 280 24.52 27.33 -12.89
N THR A 281 24.03 28.49 -13.32
CA THR A 281 24.70 29.78 -13.20
C THR A 281 24.12 30.63 -12.07
N VAL A 282 22.87 30.35 -11.67
CA VAL A 282 22.14 31.04 -10.60
C VAL A 282 21.55 30.01 -9.66
N VAL A 283 21.66 30.23 -8.34
CA VAL A 283 21.09 29.35 -7.31
C VAL A 283 19.96 30.07 -6.58
N PRO A 284 18.73 29.52 -6.51
CA PRO A 284 17.65 30.11 -5.74
C PRO A 284 17.86 29.96 -4.22
N VAL A 285 17.45 30.97 -3.48
CA VAL A 285 17.45 31.01 -2.01
C VAL A 285 16.02 30.89 -1.52
N ILE A 286 15.74 29.83 -0.75
CA ILE A 286 14.40 29.61 -0.19
C ILE A 286 14.02 30.72 0.83
N PRO A 287 12.71 30.99 0.98
CA PRO A 287 12.21 32.01 1.91
C PRO A 287 12.64 31.75 3.38
N PRO A 288 12.91 32.79 4.18
CA PRO A 288 13.43 32.68 5.54
C PRO A 288 12.49 31.95 6.52
N GLU A 289 11.17 32.05 6.36
CA GLU A 289 10.20 31.31 7.19
C GLU A 289 10.28 29.79 7.02
N LEU A 290 10.84 29.31 5.89
CA LEU A 290 11.09 27.87 5.67
C LEU A 290 12.44 27.42 6.26
N ARG A 291 13.28 28.36 6.72
CA ARG A 291 14.58 28.13 7.36
C ARG A 291 14.75 29.06 8.59
N PRO A 292 13.85 28.97 9.57
CA PRO A 292 13.76 29.96 10.63
C PRO A 292 14.99 29.94 11.53
N MET A 293 15.19 31.07 12.21
CA MET A 293 16.10 31.21 13.33
C MET A 293 15.24 31.61 14.53
N VAL A 294 15.06 30.69 15.48
CA VAL A 294 14.15 30.88 16.62
C VAL A 294 14.99 31.08 17.87
N MET A 295 14.65 32.09 18.66
CA MET A 295 15.28 32.31 19.96
C MET A 295 14.73 31.28 20.95
N LEU A 296 15.63 30.53 21.58
CA LEU A 296 15.35 29.61 22.67
C LEU A 296 15.52 30.33 24.02
N ASP A 297 14.99 29.72 25.08
CA ASP A 297 15.19 30.17 26.44
C ASP A 297 16.71 30.27 26.76
N GLY A 298 17.12 31.39 27.35
CA GLY A 298 18.54 31.68 27.61
C GLY A 298 19.27 32.44 26.49
N GLY A 299 18.56 33.06 25.55
CA GLY A 299 19.13 33.96 24.54
C GLY A 299 19.93 33.26 23.44
N ARG A 300 19.86 31.92 23.37
CA ARG A 300 20.45 31.11 22.30
C ARG A 300 19.53 31.10 21.08
N TYR A 301 20.09 30.94 19.89
CA TYR A 301 19.32 30.78 18.67
C TYR A 301 19.42 29.35 18.14
N ALA A 302 18.26 28.75 17.85
CA ALA A 302 18.18 27.54 17.05
C ALA A 302 18.12 27.93 15.57
N THR A 303 19.12 27.52 14.80
CA THR A 303 19.23 27.79 13.36
C THR A 303 18.93 26.54 12.55
N SER A 304 18.21 26.69 11.44
CA SER A 304 18.13 25.63 10.43
C SER A 304 19.49 25.36 9.78
N ASP A 305 19.86 24.08 9.63
CA ASP A 305 21.10 23.61 8.99
C ASP A 305 21.31 24.22 7.58
N LEU A 306 20.22 24.52 6.86
CA LEU A 306 20.28 25.15 5.53
C LEU A 306 20.95 26.51 5.55
N ASN A 307 20.79 27.28 6.63
CA ASN A 307 21.39 28.62 6.71
C ASN A 307 22.92 28.50 6.70
N ASP A 308 23.49 27.48 7.34
CA ASP A 308 24.95 27.25 7.34
C ASP A 308 25.47 26.79 5.98
N LEU A 309 24.69 25.97 5.27
CA LEU A 309 25.02 25.54 3.89
C LEU A 309 24.97 26.73 2.92
N TYR A 310 23.92 27.57 2.98
CA TYR A 310 23.84 28.80 2.17
C TYR A 310 25.00 29.75 2.48
N ARG A 311 25.34 29.94 3.75
CA ARG A 311 26.48 30.78 4.16
C ARG A 311 27.80 30.28 3.56
N ARG A 312 28.04 28.97 3.52
CA ARG A 312 29.23 28.41 2.85
C ARG A 312 29.25 28.75 1.37
N VAL A 313 28.14 28.56 0.66
CA VAL A 313 28.05 28.89 -0.78
C VAL A 313 28.34 30.38 -1.02
N ILE A 314 27.69 31.27 -0.28
CA ILE A 314 27.88 32.73 -0.43
C ILE A 314 29.33 33.13 -0.12
N ASN A 315 29.91 32.62 0.96
CA ASN A 315 31.31 32.92 1.32
C ASN A 315 32.30 32.46 0.25
N ARG A 316 32.14 31.25 -0.29
CA ARG A 316 32.99 30.71 -1.35
C ARG A 316 32.82 31.48 -2.66
N ASN A 317 31.57 31.81 -3.01
CA ASN A 317 31.26 32.58 -4.19
C ASN A 317 31.87 33.99 -4.14
N ASN A 318 31.71 34.69 -3.02
CA ASN A 318 32.29 36.02 -2.83
C ASN A 318 33.83 36.00 -2.82
N ARG A 319 34.42 34.95 -2.23
CA ARG A 319 35.87 34.74 -2.29
C ARG A 319 36.34 34.53 -3.73
N LEU A 320 35.64 33.70 -4.51
CA LEU A 320 35.95 33.48 -5.92
C LEU A 320 35.82 34.76 -6.75
N LYS A 321 34.74 35.55 -6.57
CA LYS A 321 34.60 36.86 -7.24
C LYS A 321 35.78 37.78 -6.96
N ARG A 322 36.20 37.88 -5.69
CA ARG A 322 37.37 38.69 -5.31
C ARG A 322 38.67 38.18 -5.96
N MET A 323 38.86 36.86 -6.02
CA MET A 323 40.05 36.27 -6.66
C MET A 323 40.08 36.54 -8.16
N LEU A 324 38.93 36.47 -8.84
CA LEU A 324 38.81 36.80 -10.26
C LEU A 324 39.09 38.28 -10.53
N THR A 325 38.59 39.20 -9.68
CA THR A 325 38.89 40.63 -9.82
C THR A 325 40.35 41.00 -9.54
N LEU A 326 41.04 40.18 -8.75
CA LEU A 326 42.46 40.36 -8.41
C LEU A 326 43.39 39.61 -9.37
N GLU A 327 42.86 38.96 -10.41
CA GLU A 327 43.63 38.15 -11.37
C GLU A 327 44.58 37.15 -10.68
N ALA A 328 44.05 36.45 -9.65
CA ALA A 328 44.84 35.48 -8.90
C ALA A 328 45.31 34.30 -9.79
N PRO A 329 46.42 33.62 -9.44
CA PRO A 329 46.91 32.46 -10.20
C PRO A 329 45.86 31.36 -10.41
N ASP A 330 45.88 30.72 -11.58
CA ASP A 330 44.92 29.69 -12.00
C ASP A 330 44.76 28.54 -11.00
N ILE A 331 45.84 28.10 -10.35
CA ILE A 331 45.78 27.02 -9.35
C ILE A 331 44.83 27.39 -8.20
N ILE A 332 44.87 28.64 -7.74
CA ILE A 332 44.01 29.14 -6.66
C ILE A 332 42.57 29.27 -7.17
N ILE A 333 42.37 29.78 -8.38
CA ILE A 333 41.05 29.89 -9.00
C ILE A 333 40.41 28.51 -9.17
N ARG A 334 41.14 27.51 -9.69
CA ARG A 334 40.68 26.12 -9.85
C ARG A 334 40.28 25.52 -8.51
N ASN A 335 41.10 25.71 -7.48
CA ASN A 335 40.77 25.21 -6.14
C ASN A 335 39.50 25.89 -5.59
N GLU A 336 39.34 27.20 -5.72
CA GLU A 336 38.15 27.88 -5.21
C GLU A 336 36.89 27.56 -6.04
N LYS A 337 37.00 27.37 -7.37
CA LYS A 337 35.93 26.83 -8.22
C LYS A 337 35.52 25.42 -7.75
N ARG A 338 36.48 24.54 -7.46
CA ARG A 338 36.22 23.20 -6.87
C ARG A 338 35.50 23.30 -5.52
N MET A 339 35.97 24.16 -4.62
CA MET A 339 35.33 24.36 -3.31
C MET A 339 33.92 24.93 -3.42
N LEU A 340 33.65 25.78 -4.42
CA LEU A 340 32.31 26.28 -4.71
C LEU A 340 31.39 25.15 -5.20
N GLN A 341 31.86 24.29 -6.12
CA GLN A 341 31.14 23.10 -6.58
C GLN A 341 30.78 22.20 -5.39
N GLU A 342 31.74 21.87 -4.52
CA GLU A 342 31.50 21.06 -3.32
C GLU A 342 30.50 21.71 -2.34
N ALA A 343 30.56 23.04 -2.19
CA ALA A 343 29.63 23.76 -1.31
C ALA A 343 28.19 23.73 -1.83
N VAL A 344 27.99 23.86 -3.15
CA VAL A 344 26.67 23.76 -3.77
C VAL A 344 26.17 22.31 -3.77
N ASP A 345 27.05 21.34 -4.00
CA ASP A 345 26.74 19.92 -3.88
C ASP A 345 26.22 19.60 -2.46
N ALA A 346 26.91 20.08 -1.42
CA ALA A 346 26.49 19.89 -0.03
C ALA A 346 25.17 20.61 0.32
N LEU A 347 24.88 21.76 -0.30
CA LEU A 347 23.60 22.46 -0.15
C LEU A 347 22.44 21.63 -0.71
N ILE A 348 22.63 21.04 -1.89
CA ILE A 348 21.59 20.27 -2.59
C ILE A 348 21.44 18.88 -1.99
N ASP A 349 22.53 18.09 -1.88
CA ASP A 349 22.51 16.70 -1.42
C ASP A 349 23.81 16.34 -0.66
N ASN A 350 23.80 16.59 0.65
CA ASN A 350 24.97 16.42 1.51
C ASN A 350 25.36 14.94 1.65
N GLY A 351 26.64 14.61 1.40
CA GLY A 351 27.16 13.24 1.49
C GLY A 351 27.03 12.40 0.22
N ARG A 352 26.47 12.95 -0.86
CA ARG A 352 26.46 12.26 -2.16
C ARG A 352 27.80 12.34 -2.89
N HIS A 353 28.55 13.42 -2.66
CA HIS A 353 29.96 13.53 -3.03
C HIS A 353 30.80 13.61 -1.75
N GLY A 354 31.68 12.62 -1.55
CA GLY A 354 32.59 12.59 -0.40
C GLY A 354 31.91 12.41 0.95
N ARG A 355 32.60 12.86 2.01
CA ARG A 355 32.10 12.81 3.39
C ARG A 355 31.10 13.93 3.63
N PRO A 356 30.00 13.67 4.36
CA PRO A 356 29.01 14.70 4.64
C PRO A 356 29.62 15.83 5.47
N VAL A 357 29.25 17.05 5.13
CA VAL A 357 29.61 18.23 5.92
C VAL A 357 28.91 18.16 7.27
N THR A 358 29.70 18.23 8.34
CA THR A 358 29.20 18.22 9.72
C THR A 358 29.14 19.63 10.32
N GLY A 359 28.17 19.82 11.21
CA GLY A 359 28.08 21.00 12.06
C GLY A 359 28.95 20.88 13.33
N PRO A 360 28.86 21.86 14.25
CA PRO A 360 29.66 21.88 15.49
C PRO A 360 29.51 20.64 16.37
N ASN A 361 28.34 20.00 16.33
CA ASN A 361 28.04 18.80 17.12
C ASN A 361 28.47 17.49 16.43
N ASN A 362 29.34 17.54 15.41
CA ASN A 362 29.71 16.41 14.53
C ASN A 362 28.53 15.70 13.84
N ARG A 363 27.32 16.26 13.90
CA ARG A 363 26.16 15.79 13.13
C ARG A 363 26.25 16.29 11.70
N ALA A 364 25.97 15.43 10.72
CA ALA A 364 25.79 15.85 9.33
C ALA A 364 24.66 16.89 9.22
N LEU A 365 24.92 17.96 8.47
CA LEU A 365 23.93 19.00 8.19
C LEU A 365 22.87 18.46 7.21
N LYS A 366 21.60 18.73 7.49
CA LYS A 366 20.49 18.37 6.59
C LYS A 366 20.47 19.28 5.35
N SER A 367 20.56 18.68 4.17
CA SER A 367 20.48 19.36 2.87
C SER A 367 19.04 19.54 2.37
N LEU A 368 18.86 20.23 1.24
CA LEU A 368 17.56 20.36 0.57
C LEU A 368 16.96 18.98 0.22
N SER A 369 17.78 18.06 -0.28
CA SER A 369 17.36 16.70 -0.61
C SER A 369 16.89 15.93 0.63
N ASP A 370 17.60 16.06 1.76
CA ASP A 370 17.25 15.40 3.03
C ASP A 370 15.91 15.89 3.61
N MET A 371 15.53 17.14 3.31
CA MET A 371 14.21 17.65 3.70
C MET A 371 13.07 17.06 2.87
N LEU A 372 13.35 16.59 1.65
CA LEU A 372 12.35 15.98 0.77
C LEU A 372 12.27 14.46 0.96
N LYS A 373 13.43 13.79 1.06
CA LYS A 373 13.54 12.32 1.07
C LYS A 373 13.48 11.71 2.47
N GLY A 374 13.20 10.40 2.53
CA GLY A 374 13.23 9.62 3.77
C GLY A 374 11.94 9.68 4.60
N LYS A 375 11.92 8.96 5.74
CA LYS A 375 10.73 8.89 6.62
C LYS A 375 10.38 10.23 7.27
N GLN A 376 11.40 11.02 7.64
CA GLN A 376 11.25 12.38 8.17
C GLN A 376 11.16 13.46 7.07
N GLY A 377 11.17 13.05 5.79
CA GLY A 377 11.06 13.96 4.65
C GLY A 377 9.63 14.48 4.48
N ARG A 378 9.49 15.61 3.77
CA ARG A 378 8.20 16.31 3.57
C ARG A 378 7.11 15.43 2.97
N PHE A 379 7.42 14.63 1.93
CA PHE A 379 6.44 13.78 1.25
C PHE A 379 5.75 12.78 2.18
N ARG A 380 6.48 12.23 3.16
CA ARG A 380 5.95 11.19 4.06
C ARG A 380 5.46 11.76 5.39
N GLN A 381 6.28 12.58 6.05
CA GLN A 381 5.99 13.02 7.42
C GLN A 381 4.93 14.11 7.48
N ASN A 382 4.94 15.07 6.56
CA ASN A 382 4.15 16.30 6.69
C ASN A 382 2.98 16.37 5.70
N LEU A 383 3.13 15.76 4.52
CA LEU A 383 2.10 15.77 3.49
C LEU A 383 1.06 14.66 3.71
N LEU A 384 1.50 13.46 4.07
CA LEU A 384 0.62 12.33 4.39
C LEU A 384 0.33 12.23 5.90
N GLY A 385 1.36 12.34 6.74
CA GLY A 385 1.19 12.47 8.18
C GLY A 385 0.81 13.90 8.56
N LYS A 386 -0.35 14.10 9.18
CA LYS A 386 -0.72 15.41 9.74
C LYS A 386 -1.23 15.23 11.15
N ARG A 387 -0.80 16.11 12.04
CA ARG A 387 -1.48 16.29 13.32
C ARG A 387 -2.75 17.07 13.05
N VAL A 388 -3.86 16.57 13.58
CA VAL A 388 -5.18 17.14 13.38
C VAL A 388 -5.69 17.71 14.70
N ASP A 389 -6.28 18.91 14.62
CA ASP A 389 -7.04 19.50 15.71
C ASP A 389 -8.39 18.76 15.86
N TYR A 390 -9.17 19.09 16.90
CA TYR A 390 -10.44 18.41 17.20
C TYR A 390 -10.29 16.89 17.35
N SER A 391 -9.22 16.48 18.02
CA SER A 391 -8.95 15.09 18.34
C SER A 391 -8.58 14.91 19.82
N GLY A 392 -8.90 13.75 20.38
CA GLY A 392 -8.60 13.37 21.76
C GLY A 392 -8.15 11.91 21.82
N ARG A 393 -7.52 11.48 22.92
CA ARG A 393 -7.17 10.09 23.16
C ARG A 393 -7.40 9.74 24.62
N SER A 394 -7.97 8.56 24.88
CA SER A 394 -8.05 8.00 26.22
C SER A 394 -8.03 6.47 26.19
N VAL A 395 -7.88 5.88 27.37
CA VAL A 395 -7.99 4.43 27.61
C VAL A 395 -9.42 3.99 27.39
N ILE A 396 -9.61 2.82 26.79
CA ILE A 396 -10.93 2.22 26.58
C ILE A 396 -11.31 1.29 27.74
N VAL A 397 -12.60 1.27 28.06
CA VAL A 397 -13.23 0.34 28.99
C VAL A 397 -14.49 -0.23 28.35
N VAL A 398 -14.96 -1.37 28.86
CA VAL A 398 -16.16 -2.01 28.32
C VAL A 398 -17.42 -1.22 28.69
N GLY A 399 -18.31 -1.00 27.71
CA GLY A 399 -19.65 -0.45 27.91
C GLY A 399 -20.71 -1.44 27.45
N PRO A 400 -21.03 -2.49 28.24
CA PRO A 400 -21.97 -3.54 27.83
C PRO A 400 -23.40 -3.04 27.62
N GLU A 401 -23.78 -1.95 28.27
CA GLU A 401 -25.10 -1.29 28.18
C GLU A 401 -25.30 -0.47 26.89
N LEU A 402 -24.21 -0.14 26.19
CA LEU A 402 -24.27 0.65 24.97
C LEU A 402 -24.91 -0.16 23.84
N LYS A 403 -25.58 0.54 22.93
CA LYS A 403 -26.00 -0.04 21.64
C LYS A 403 -24.83 -0.10 20.67
N MET A 404 -24.95 -0.92 19.63
CA MET A 404 -23.84 -1.13 18.68
C MET A 404 -23.35 0.15 17.98
N TYR A 405 -24.21 1.16 17.79
CA TYR A 405 -23.86 2.43 17.16
C TYR A 405 -23.41 3.52 18.14
N GLN A 406 -23.38 3.26 19.45
CA GLN A 406 -23.07 4.25 20.49
C GLN A 406 -21.67 4.05 21.08
N CYS A 407 -21.05 5.13 21.53
CA CYS A 407 -19.82 5.10 22.33
C CYS A 407 -19.93 6.05 23.53
N GLY A 408 -19.32 5.70 24.66
CA GLY A 408 -19.26 6.59 25.82
C GLY A 408 -18.09 7.56 25.75
N LEU A 409 -18.37 8.85 25.71
CA LEU A 409 -17.37 9.92 25.67
C LEU A 409 -17.29 10.64 27.04
N PRO A 410 -16.09 10.72 27.66
CA PRO A 410 -15.88 11.46 28.90
C PRO A 410 -16.32 12.92 28.79
N LYS A 411 -17.04 13.42 29.80
CA LYS A 411 -17.53 14.81 29.86
C LYS A 411 -16.43 15.86 29.64
N GLU A 412 -15.28 15.73 30.32
CA GLU A 412 -14.14 16.65 30.17
C GLU A 412 -13.61 16.68 28.72
N MET A 413 -13.50 15.50 28.09
CA MET A 413 -13.03 15.38 26.71
C MET A 413 -14.03 15.96 25.72
N ALA A 414 -15.32 15.64 25.90
CA ALA A 414 -16.40 16.15 25.07
C ALA A 414 -16.46 17.68 25.11
N LEU A 415 -16.32 18.29 26.29
CA LEU A 415 -16.35 19.74 26.43
C LEU A 415 -15.24 20.43 25.63
N GLU A 416 -14.01 19.90 25.63
CA GLU A 416 -12.91 20.47 24.85
C GLU A 416 -13.05 20.22 23.34
N LEU A 417 -13.50 19.04 22.93
CA LEU A 417 -13.74 18.73 21.50
C LEU A 417 -14.84 19.60 20.90
N PHE A 418 -15.95 19.77 21.61
CA PHE A 418 -17.12 20.51 21.15
C PHE A 418 -17.11 21.99 21.54
N LYS A 419 -16.01 22.49 22.13
CA LYS A 419 -15.91 23.84 22.70
C LYS A 419 -16.45 24.94 21.79
N PRO A 420 -16.12 25.03 20.48
CA PRO A 420 -16.65 26.09 19.62
C PRO A 420 -18.16 25.99 19.39
N PHE A 421 -18.70 24.78 19.31
CA PHE A 421 -20.13 24.54 19.11
C PHE A 421 -20.94 24.89 20.35
N VAL A 422 -20.42 24.55 21.53
CA VAL A 422 -21.01 24.94 22.82
C VAL A 422 -21.01 26.46 22.98
N LEU A 423 -19.89 27.13 22.66
CA LEU A 423 -19.81 28.59 22.70
C LEU A 423 -20.83 29.25 21.78
N LYS A 424 -20.98 28.73 20.55
CA LYS A 424 -21.97 29.22 19.60
C LYS A 424 -23.39 29.02 20.14
N ARG A 425 -23.69 27.83 20.66
CA ARG A 425 -25.01 27.49 21.21
C ARG A 425 -25.41 28.40 22.36
N LEU A 426 -24.51 28.67 23.32
CA LEU A 426 -24.76 29.56 24.47
C LEU A 426 -25.05 31.01 24.06
N VAL A 427 -24.46 31.46 22.95
CA VAL A 427 -24.73 32.79 22.37
C VAL A 427 -26.06 32.79 21.62
N ASP A 428 -26.33 31.77 20.82
CA ASP A 428 -27.55 31.65 20.02
C ASP A 428 -28.80 31.51 20.91
N THR A 429 -28.71 30.78 22.04
CA THR A 429 -29.80 30.64 23.01
C THR A 429 -29.97 31.87 23.92
N LYS A 430 -29.15 32.91 23.73
CA LYS A 430 -29.15 34.17 24.51
C LYS A 430 -28.93 33.98 26.02
N VAL A 431 -28.32 32.87 26.45
CA VAL A 431 -27.84 32.71 27.83
C VAL A 431 -26.77 33.77 28.12
N ILE A 432 -25.93 34.08 27.12
CA ILE A 432 -24.90 35.12 27.18
C ILE A 432 -24.80 35.86 25.85
N ALA A 433 -24.60 37.18 25.87
CA ALA A 433 -24.43 37.99 24.64
C ALA A 433 -23.03 37.88 23.99
N ASN A 434 -21.97 37.63 24.78
CA ASN A 434 -20.58 37.77 24.33
C ASN A 434 -19.78 36.45 24.38
N ILE A 435 -19.04 36.13 23.31
CA ILE A 435 -18.18 34.92 23.21
C ILE A 435 -17.14 34.86 24.34
N LYS A 436 -16.57 36.00 24.76
CA LYS A 436 -15.59 36.04 25.87
C LYS A 436 -16.19 35.60 27.20
N SER A 437 -17.43 36.00 27.47
CA SER A 437 -18.15 35.61 28.69
C SER A 437 -18.55 34.13 28.62
N ALA A 438 -19.03 33.67 27.46
CA ALA A 438 -19.29 32.25 27.22
C ALA A 438 -18.04 31.39 27.41
N ARG A 439 -16.86 31.84 26.95
CA ARG A 439 -15.57 31.16 27.21
C ARG A 439 -15.27 31.06 28.70
N LYS A 440 -15.43 32.15 29.46
CA LYS A 440 -15.22 32.11 30.92
C LYS A 440 -16.18 31.15 31.62
N MET A 441 -17.41 31.02 31.14
CA MET A 441 -18.41 30.09 31.68
C MET A 441 -18.04 28.64 31.38
N VAL A 442 -17.61 28.35 30.14
CA VAL A 442 -17.10 27.04 29.74
C VAL A 442 -15.86 26.65 30.55
N ASP A 443 -14.90 27.56 30.72
CA ASP A 443 -13.68 27.31 31.50
C ASP A 443 -13.97 27.11 33.01
N ARG A 444 -15.11 27.61 33.51
CA ARG A 444 -15.62 27.37 34.88
C ARG A 444 -16.50 26.12 34.99
N ALA A 445 -16.81 25.45 33.88
CA ALA A 445 -17.70 24.29 33.82
C ALA A 445 -19.05 24.50 34.54
N SER A 446 -19.70 25.65 34.31
CA SER A 446 -21.02 25.95 34.89
C SER A 446 -22.09 24.95 34.44
N THR A 447 -23.15 24.77 35.24
CA THR A 447 -24.20 23.76 35.00
C THR A 447 -24.87 23.90 33.63
N GLU A 448 -25.19 25.12 33.23
CA GLU A 448 -25.80 25.47 31.92
C GLU A 448 -24.98 25.00 30.71
N VAL A 449 -23.68 24.82 30.89
CA VAL A 449 -22.77 24.34 29.84
C VAL A 449 -23.00 22.87 29.54
N TRP A 450 -23.35 22.06 30.55
CA TRP A 450 -23.58 20.63 30.38
C TRP A 450 -24.86 20.36 29.58
N ASP A 451 -25.92 21.13 29.84
CA ASP A 451 -27.18 21.05 29.07
C ASP A 451 -26.96 21.48 27.61
N ALA A 452 -26.15 22.52 27.39
CA ALA A 452 -25.78 22.96 26.05
C ALA A 452 -24.93 21.89 25.33
N LEU A 453 -24.01 21.24 26.05
CA LEU A 453 -23.15 20.19 25.51
C LEU A 453 -23.96 18.97 25.09
N GLU A 454 -24.89 18.48 25.92
CA GLU A 454 -25.72 17.30 25.60
C GLU A 454 -26.54 17.53 24.31
N ASN A 455 -27.12 18.72 24.16
CA ASN A 455 -27.86 19.08 22.95
C ASN A 455 -26.99 19.20 21.70
N VAL A 456 -25.74 19.65 21.83
CA VAL A 456 -24.78 19.80 20.72
C VAL A 456 -24.26 18.43 20.26
N ILE A 457 -24.11 17.50 21.19
CA ILE A 457 -23.58 16.16 20.95
C ILE A 457 -24.63 15.27 20.27
N LYS A 458 -25.91 15.50 20.55
CA LYS A 458 -27.01 14.78 19.92
C LYS A 458 -26.93 14.90 18.39
N ASP A 459 -27.05 13.78 17.70
CA ASP A 459 -26.94 13.67 16.24
C ASP A 459 -25.58 14.03 15.63
N HIS A 460 -24.54 14.24 16.44
CA HIS A 460 -23.21 14.54 15.96
C HIS A 460 -22.28 13.33 16.10
N PRO A 461 -22.02 12.57 15.01
CA PRO A 461 -21.16 11.40 15.09
C PRO A 461 -19.71 11.78 15.43
N VAL A 462 -19.00 10.84 16.06
CA VAL A 462 -17.54 10.91 16.31
C VAL A 462 -16.87 9.70 15.70
N LEU A 463 -15.63 9.84 15.27
CA LEU A 463 -14.83 8.73 14.72
C LEU A 463 -13.89 8.18 15.79
N LEU A 464 -13.94 6.88 16.03
CA LEU A 464 -12.99 6.17 16.89
C LEU A 464 -11.95 5.45 16.04
N ASN A 465 -10.68 5.61 16.39
CA ASN A 465 -9.54 5.00 15.71
C ASN A 465 -8.60 4.32 16.72
N ARG A 466 -8.16 3.10 16.42
CA ARG A 466 -7.09 2.39 17.15
C ARG A 466 -5.82 2.30 16.31
N ALA A 467 -4.70 2.59 16.94
CA ALA A 467 -3.38 2.36 16.34
C ALA A 467 -2.85 0.98 16.78
N PRO A 468 -2.31 0.15 15.86
CA PRO A 468 -2.17 0.37 14.42
C PRO A 468 -3.47 0.08 13.62
N THR A 469 -3.75 0.90 12.61
CA THR A 469 -4.90 0.70 11.71
C THR A 469 -4.51 -0.20 10.53
N LEU A 470 -4.90 -1.48 10.58
CA LEU A 470 -4.53 -2.47 9.54
C LEU A 470 -5.51 -2.50 8.35
N HIS A 471 -6.78 -2.27 8.62
CA HIS A 471 -7.87 -2.29 7.63
C HIS A 471 -8.87 -1.16 7.91
N ARG A 472 -9.79 -0.90 6.97
CA ARG A 472 -10.80 0.17 7.12
C ARG A 472 -11.67 0.09 8.39
N LEU A 473 -11.97 -1.11 8.90
CA LEU A 473 -12.80 -1.27 10.11
C LEU A 473 -12.10 -0.81 11.41
N GLY A 474 -10.82 -0.43 11.34
CA GLY A 474 -10.11 0.18 12.46
C GLY A 474 -10.46 1.66 12.67
N ILE A 475 -11.31 2.24 11.81
CA ILE A 475 -11.93 3.54 11.98
C ILE A 475 -13.43 3.40 11.73
N GLN A 476 -14.25 3.68 12.75
CA GLN A 476 -15.70 3.63 12.65
C GLN A 476 -16.31 4.86 13.31
N ALA A 477 -17.52 5.20 12.88
CA ALA A 477 -18.32 6.26 13.46
C ALA A 477 -19.26 5.71 14.53
N PHE A 478 -19.42 6.49 15.60
CA PHE A 478 -20.34 6.22 16.69
C PHE A 478 -21.08 7.50 17.08
N GLU A 479 -22.25 7.32 17.66
CA GLU A 479 -22.94 8.39 18.37
C GLU A 479 -22.40 8.50 19.81
N PRO A 480 -21.83 9.66 20.18
CA PRO A 480 -21.33 9.88 21.52
C PRO A 480 -22.45 9.99 22.57
N VAL A 481 -22.30 9.26 23.67
CA VAL A 481 -23.10 9.38 24.89
C VAL A 481 -22.20 9.90 26.00
N LEU A 482 -22.64 10.93 26.73
CA LEU A 482 -21.85 11.48 27.83
C LEU A 482 -21.73 10.47 28.97
N VAL A 483 -20.49 10.19 29.39
CA VAL A 483 -20.20 9.31 30.53
C VAL A 483 -19.33 10.03 31.56
N GLU A 484 -19.53 9.64 32.82
CA GLU A 484 -18.67 10.08 33.92
C GLU A 484 -17.31 9.37 33.88
N GLY A 485 -16.29 10.04 34.43
CA GLY A 485 -14.90 9.56 34.44
C GLY A 485 -14.09 10.04 33.24
N ARG A 486 -12.94 9.39 33.01
CA ARG A 486 -11.95 9.78 31.98
C ARG A 486 -11.72 8.73 30.90
N ALA A 487 -12.31 7.55 31.01
CA ALA A 487 -12.14 6.46 30.07
C ALA A 487 -13.28 6.42 29.03
N LEU A 488 -12.94 6.03 27.80
CA LEU A 488 -13.91 5.84 26.73
C LEU A 488 -14.64 4.50 26.94
N LYS A 489 -15.97 4.50 26.92
CA LYS A 489 -16.73 3.23 26.91
C LYS A 489 -16.94 2.76 25.47
N LEU A 490 -16.51 1.53 25.18
CA LEU A 490 -16.66 0.92 23.86
C LEU A 490 -17.59 -0.29 23.92
N HIS A 491 -18.35 -0.48 22.84
CA HIS A 491 -19.20 -1.65 22.66
C HIS A 491 -18.36 -2.95 22.48
N PRO A 492 -18.65 -4.07 23.16
CA PRO A 492 -17.80 -5.27 23.11
C PRO A 492 -17.77 -5.98 21.75
N LEU A 493 -18.84 -5.93 20.95
CA LEU A 493 -18.87 -6.58 19.62
C LEU A 493 -17.96 -5.92 18.58
N VAL A 494 -17.55 -4.66 18.79
CA VAL A 494 -16.64 -3.99 17.83
C VAL A 494 -15.16 -4.24 18.15
N CYS A 495 -14.84 -4.82 19.31
CA CYS A 495 -13.47 -5.14 19.71
C CYS A 495 -12.76 -6.05 18.72
N THR A 496 -13.48 -6.98 18.08
CA THR A 496 -12.92 -7.86 17.03
C THR A 496 -12.48 -7.06 15.80
N ALA A 497 -13.27 -6.07 15.38
CA ALA A 497 -12.94 -5.17 14.29
C ALA A 497 -11.75 -4.28 14.65
N TYR A 498 -11.71 -3.70 15.85
CA TYR A 498 -10.58 -2.89 16.29
C TYR A 498 -9.32 -3.71 16.64
N ASN A 499 -9.45 -5.03 16.76
CA ASN A 499 -8.47 -5.92 17.35
C ASN A 499 -8.01 -5.45 18.75
N ALA A 500 -8.96 -4.93 19.54
CA ALA A 500 -8.72 -4.24 20.80
C ALA A 500 -9.15 -5.08 22.01
N ASP A 501 -8.44 -4.91 23.12
CA ASP A 501 -8.76 -5.46 24.44
C ASP A 501 -8.85 -4.33 25.49
N PHE A 502 -9.19 -4.70 26.73
CA PHE A 502 -9.46 -3.75 27.81
C PHE A 502 -8.37 -3.78 28.90
N ASP A 503 -7.11 -4.03 28.52
CA ASP A 503 -5.97 -4.16 29.45
C ASP A 503 -5.11 -2.87 29.58
N GLY A 504 -5.48 -1.81 28.88
CA GLY A 504 -4.73 -0.54 28.84
C GLY A 504 -4.70 0.12 27.46
N ASP A 505 -5.27 -0.54 26.45
CA ASP A 505 -5.44 -0.01 25.10
C ASP A 505 -6.07 1.39 25.07
N GLN A 506 -5.62 2.19 24.11
CA GLN A 506 -6.06 3.57 23.91
C GLN A 506 -6.64 3.77 22.53
N MET A 507 -7.73 4.54 22.45
CA MET A 507 -8.33 4.95 21.18
C MET A 507 -8.30 6.47 21.03
N ALA A 508 -8.12 6.91 19.78
CA ALA A 508 -8.24 8.30 19.39
C ALA A 508 -9.67 8.60 18.92
N VAL A 509 -10.19 9.74 19.33
CA VAL A 509 -11.48 10.28 18.93
C VAL A 509 -11.23 11.45 17.97
N HIS A 510 -11.96 11.52 16.86
CA HIS A 510 -11.92 12.64 15.92
C HIS A 510 -13.33 13.17 15.65
N LEU A 511 -13.47 14.50 15.58
CA LEU A 511 -14.74 15.16 15.36
C LEU A 511 -14.93 15.62 13.89
N PRO A 512 -15.89 15.08 13.14
CA PRO A 512 -16.21 15.57 11.79
C PRO A 512 -16.92 16.93 11.84
N LEU A 513 -16.35 17.96 11.21
CA LEU A 513 -16.84 19.34 11.35
C LEU A 513 -17.87 19.77 10.29
N SER A 514 -17.73 19.33 9.04
CA SER A 514 -18.64 19.74 7.96
C SER A 514 -19.90 18.87 7.92
N ALA A 515 -20.98 19.40 7.37
CA ALA A 515 -22.24 18.66 7.25
C ALA A 515 -22.08 17.40 6.36
N GLU A 516 -21.28 17.52 5.29
CA GLU A 516 -20.95 16.42 4.39
C GLU A 516 -20.15 15.33 5.13
N ALA A 517 -19.14 15.72 5.92
CA ALA A 517 -18.34 14.78 6.70
C ALA A 517 -19.16 14.06 7.78
N GLN A 518 -20.12 14.75 8.40
CA GLN A 518 -21.05 14.14 9.36
C GLN A 518 -22.00 13.15 8.66
N ALA A 519 -22.50 13.50 7.48
CA ALA A 519 -23.33 12.60 6.67
C ALA A 519 -22.55 11.36 6.22
N GLU A 520 -21.32 11.52 5.73
CA GLU A 520 -20.42 10.41 5.38
C GLU A 520 -20.16 9.50 6.57
N ALA A 521 -19.87 10.07 7.74
CA ALA A 521 -19.66 9.30 8.96
C ALA A 521 -20.91 8.47 9.31
N ARG A 522 -22.10 9.07 9.22
CA ARG A 522 -23.38 8.42 9.57
C ARG A 522 -23.78 7.33 8.57
N PHE A 523 -23.67 7.56 7.26
CA PHE A 523 -24.13 6.60 6.27
C PHE A 523 -23.11 5.51 5.95
N LEU A 524 -21.82 5.86 5.87
CA LEU A 524 -20.77 4.94 5.41
C LEU A 524 -19.98 4.31 6.56
N MET A 525 -19.71 5.07 7.63
CA MET A 525 -18.76 4.65 8.67
C MET A 525 -19.40 4.15 9.96
N LEU A 526 -20.72 4.27 10.13
CA LEU A 526 -21.42 3.86 11.34
C LEU A 526 -21.19 2.37 11.63
N ALA A 527 -20.85 2.04 12.88
CA ALA A 527 -20.49 0.68 13.26
C ALA A 527 -21.61 -0.34 12.98
N ALA A 528 -22.88 0.05 13.13
CA ALA A 528 -24.04 -0.81 12.87
C ALA A 528 -24.18 -1.24 11.40
N ASN A 529 -23.62 -0.48 10.45
CA ASN A 529 -23.64 -0.83 9.03
C ASN A 529 -22.48 -1.76 8.64
N ASN A 530 -21.43 -1.80 9.45
CA ASN A 530 -20.16 -2.46 9.14
C ASN A 530 -20.03 -3.83 9.81
N LEU A 531 -20.96 -4.74 9.49
CA LEU A 531 -21.06 -6.08 10.10
C LEU A 531 -20.27 -7.16 9.36
N LEU A 532 -19.89 -6.93 8.10
CA LEU A 532 -19.15 -7.88 7.27
C LEU A 532 -17.69 -7.46 7.09
N LYS A 533 -16.81 -8.45 7.02
CA LYS A 533 -15.40 -8.25 6.69
C LYS A 533 -15.24 -8.00 5.18
N PRO A 534 -14.46 -6.98 4.77
CA PRO A 534 -14.19 -6.73 3.35
C PRO A 534 -13.34 -7.81 2.64
N SER A 535 -12.65 -8.67 3.39
CA SER A 535 -11.71 -9.68 2.87
C SER A 535 -12.40 -10.89 2.25
N ASP A 536 -13.42 -11.41 2.94
CA ASP A 536 -14.11 -12.68 2.65
C ASP A 536 -15.64 -12.52 2.59
N GLY A 537 -16.19 -11.46 3.19
CA GLY A 537 -17.64 -11.25 3.33
C GLY A 537 -18.26 -11.98 4.53
N CYS A 538 -17.44 -12.54 5.42
CA CYS A 538 -17.91 -13.18 6.65
C CYS A 538 -18.27 -12.14 7.72
N PRO A 539 -19.17 -12.45 8.67
CA PRO A 539 -19.47 -11.54 9.78
C PRO A 539 -18.24 -11.21 10.65
N VAL A 540 -18.01 -9.93 10.93
CA VAL A 540 -16.94 -9.46 11.84
C VAL A 540 -17.42 -9.37 13.29
N ALA A 541 -18.66 -8.95 13.48
CA ALA A 541 -19.29 -8.70 14.79
C ALA A 541 -19.87 -9.98 15.39
N VAL A 542 -19.09 -11.06 15.38
CA VAL A 542 -19.48 -12.33 16.01
C VAL A 542 -19.26 -12.21 17.53
N PRO A 543 -20.24 -12.60 18.37
CA PRO A 543 -20.05 -12.67 19.81
C PRO A 543 -18.82 -13.51 20.17
N THR A 544 -18.06 -13.05 21.16
CA THR A 544 -16.84 -13.70 21.63
C THR A 544 -16.88 -13.94 23.14
N GLN A 545 -16.02 -14.86 23.62
CA GLN A 545 -15.81 -15.13 25.04
C GLN A 545 -17.14 -15.41 25.78
N ASP A 546 -17.45 -14.63 26.80
CA ASP A 546 -18.57 -14.80 27.73
C ASP A 546 -19.93 -14.83 27.02
N MET A 547 -20.10 -14.05 25.94
CA MET A 547 -21.33 -14.04 25.16
C MET A 547 -21.60 -15.40 24.50
N VAL A 548 -20.53 -16.08 24.06
CA VAL A 548 -20.60 -17.43 23.50
C VAL A 548 -20.88 -18.44 24.60
N LEU A 549 -20.19 -18.34 25.75
CA LEU A 549 -20.42 -19.22 26.89
C LEU A 549 -21.86 -19.16 27.39
N GLY A 550 -22.44 -17.96 27.51
CA GLY A 550 -23.83 -17.80 27.92
C GLY A 550 -24.81 -18.43 26.93
N SER A 551 -24.57 -18.26 25.62
CA SER A 551 -25.40 -18.88 24.57
C SER A 551 -25.26 -20.40 24.54
N TYR A 552 -24.04 -20.91 24.74
CA TYR A 552 -23.74 -22.33 24.82
C TYR A 552 -24.43 -22.97 26.03
N TYR A 553 -24.27 -22.36 27.22
CA TYR A 553 -24.93 -22.80 28.45
C TYR A 553 -26.45 -22.81 28.28
N LEU A 554 -27.03 -21.72 27.75
CA LEU A 554 -28.47 -21.60 27.56
C LEU A 554 -29.06 -22.67 26.61
N THR A 555 -28.30 -23.14 25.62
CA THR A 555 -28.78 -24.10 24.61
C THR A 555 -28.42 -25.56 24.91
N MET A 556 -27.70 -25.80 26.01
CA MET A 556 -27.30 -27.11 26.49
C MET A 556 -28.50 -27.94 26.97
N LEU A 557 -28.39 -29.25 26.82
CA LEU A 557 -29.36 -30.23 27.32
C LEU A 557 -28.65 -31.11 28.34
N LYS A 558 -29.30 -31.32 29.49
CA LYS A 558 -28.77 -32.17 30.56
C LYS A 558 -29.86 -33.12 31.02
N GLN A 559 -29.54 -34.41 31.03
CA GLN A 559 -30.46 -35.48 31.43
C GLN A 559 -30.62 -35.50 32.96
N GLY A 560 -31.83 -35.80 33.45
CA GLY A 560 -32.14 -35.91 34.88
C GLY A 560 -32.34 -34.57 35.59
N GLU A 561 -32.60 -33.49 34.84
CA GLU A 561 -32.86 -32.16 35.42
C GLU A 561 -34.31 -32.02 35.93
N PRO A 562 -34.56 -31.16 36.94
CA PRO A 562 -35.90 -30.91 37.45
C PRO A 562 -36.86 -30.44 36.34
N GLY A 563 -37.99 -31.14 36.20
CA GLY A 563 -39.02 -30.81 35.20
C GLY A 563 -38.91 -31.54 33.87
N GLU A 564 -38.01 -32.51 33.72
CA GLU A 564 -37.90 -33.34 32.52
C GLU A 564 -39.23 -34.04 32.18
N GLY A 565 -39.63 -33.97 30.91
CA GLY A 565 -40.86 -34.58 30.38
C GLY A 565 -42.14 -33.79 30.62
N LYS A 566 -42.09 -32.63 31.32
CA LYS A 566 -43.27 -31.78 31.51
C LYS A 566 -43.76 -31.19 30.19
N VAL A 567 -45.09 -31.01 30.10
CA VAL A 567 -45.77 -30.46 28.93
C VAL A 567 -46.43 -29.14 29.30
N PHE A 568 -46.16 -28.09 28.53
CA PHE A 568 -46.68 -26.74 28.73
C PHE A 568 -47.63 -26.32 27.62
N ARG A 569 -48.61 -25.50 27.99
CA ARG A 569 -49.66 -24.96 27.11
C ARG A 569 -49.10 -23.93 26.12
N ASP A 570 -48.14 -23.11 26.53
CA ASP A 570 -47.49 -22.08 25.73
C ASP A 570 -46.10 -21.72 26.32
N GLN A 571 -45.39 -20.80 25.66
CA GLN A 571 -44.05 -20.37 26.08
C GLN A 571 -44.08 -19.62 27.42
N ASP A 572 -45.13 -18.84 27.69
CA ASP A 572 -45.23 -18.04 28.91
C ASP A 572 -45.39 -18.91 30.15
N GLU A 573 -46.17 -19.99 30.07
CA GLU A 573 -46.29 -20.98 31.15
C GLU A 573 -44.94 -21.67 31.44
N ALA A 574 -44.18 -22.02 30.40
CA ALA A 574 -42.86 -22.62 30.56
C ALA A 574 -41.86 -21.65 31.23
N LEU A 575 -41.92 -20.36 30.88
CA LEU A 575 -41.10 -19.32 31.51
C LEU A 575 -41.52 -19.07 32.96
N MET A 576 -42.82 -19.06 33.25
CA MET A 576 -43.35 -18.93 34.60
C MET A 576 -42.86 -20.08 35.48
N ALA A 577 -42.96 -21.33 34.99
CA ALA A 577 -42.45 -22.50 35.69
C ALA A 577 -40.93 -22.43 35.93
N TYR A 578 -40.16 -21.84 35.02
CA TYR A 578 -38.74 -21.58 35.25
C TYR A 578 -38.49 -20.53 36.33
N TYR A 579 -39.26 -19.45 36.36
CA TYR A 579 -39.14 -18.40 37.39
C TYR A 579 -39.55 -18.87 38.78
N GLU A 580 -40.53 -19.77 38.88
CA GLU A 580 -40.92 -20.46 40.13
C GLU A 580 -39.99 -21.63 40.49
N HIS A 581 -38.95 -21.90 39.68
CA HIS A 581 -37.99 -22.99 39.86
C HIS A 581 -38.55 -24.41 39.76
N ASP A 582 -39.72 -24.58 39.14
CA ASP A 582 -40.36 -25.88 38.86
C ASP A 582 -39.72 -26.65 37.70
N VAL A 583 -38.97 -25.95 36.85
CA VAL A 583 -38.23 -26.48 35.70
C VAL A 583 -36.87 -25.80 35.56
N SER A 584 -35.84 -26.58 35.23
CA SER A 584 -34.49 -26.09 34.95
C SER A 584 -34.30 -25.66 33.48
N LEU A 585 -33.31 -24.81 33.19
CA LEU A 585 -33.01 -24.31 31.84
C LEU A 585 -32.76 -25.44 30.82
N HIS A 586 -32.09 -26.51 31.27
CA HIS A 586 -31.62 -27.60 30.42
C HIS A 586 -32.55 -28.82 30.41
N ALA A 587 -33.66 -28.77 31.15
CA ALA A 587 -34.63 -29.85 31.20
C ALA A 587 -35.31 -30.02 29.83
N ALA A 588 -35.44 -31.27 29.37
CA ALA A 588 -36.19 -31.59 28.16
C ALA A 588 -37.69 -31.47 28.45
N ILE A 589 -38.37 -30.55 27.76
CA ILE A 589 -39.79 -30.25 27.95
C ILE A 589 -40.54 -30.28 26.62
N LYS A 590 -41.87 -30.32 26.69
CA LYS A 590 -42.73 -30.21 25.51
C LYS A 590 -43.56 -28.94 25.61
N VAL A 591 -43.59 -28.13 24.56
CA VAL A 591 -44.38 -26.88 24.54
C VAL A 591 -45.28 -26.85 23.32
N ARG A 592 -46.54 -26.46 23.50
CA ARG A 592 -47.44 -26.19 22.38
C ARG A 592 -47.15 -24.81 21.79
N VAL A 593 -46.77 -24.79 20.51
CA VAL A 593 -46.55 -23.58 19.72
C VAL A 593 -47.74 -23.36 18.80
N THR A 594 -48.31 -22.16 18.83
CA THR A 594 -49.44 -21.76 17.97
C THR A 594 -48.95 -20.72 16.96
N LYS A 595 -49.23 -20.93 15.67
CA LYS A 595 -48.90 -19.96 14.59
C LYS A 595 -50.12 -19.69 13.73
N ASP A 596 -50.22 -18.46 13.26
CA ASP A 596 -51.22 -18.04 12.27
C ASP A 596 -50.68 -18.38 10.87
N ILE A 597 -51.29 -19.35 10.18
CA ILE A 597 -50.95 -19.72 8.80
C ILE A 597 -52.13 -19.30 7.92
N GLY A 598 -52.02 -18.15 7.26
CA GLY A 598 -53.14 -17.55 6.53
C GLY A 598 -54.26 -17.14 7.50
N GLU A 599 -55.50 -17.60 7.25
CA GLU A 599 -56.67 -17.31 8.09
C GLU A 599 -56.92 -18.37 9.21
N ARG A 600 -56.08 -19.41 9.32
CA ARG A 600 -56.28 -20.51 10.28
C ARG A 600 -55.18 -20.54 11.35
N LYS A 601 -55.61 -20.60 12.62
CA LYS A 601 -54.75 -20.86 13.78
C LYS A 601 -54.47 -22.36 13.89
N VAL A 602 -53.21 -22.73 13.75
CA VAL A 602 -52.76 -24.13 13.87
C VAL A 602 -51.78 -24.23 15.03
N SER A 603 -51.91 -25.29 15.84
CA SER A 603 -51.06 -25.52 17.02
C SER A 603 -50.46 -26.92 16.99
N LYS A 604 -49.19 -27.04 17.39
CA LYS A 604 -48.46 -28.31 17.49
C LYS A 604 -47.60 -28.32 18.74
N ILE A 605 -47.46 -29.49 19.36
CA ILE A 605 -46.54 -29.70 20.49
C ILE A 605 -45.17 -30.05 19.91
N ILE A 606 -44.15 -29.32 20.36
CA ILE A 606 -42.75 -29.53 19.96
C ILE A 606 -41.90 -29.92 21.19
N ASP A 607 -40.84 -30.69 20.95
CA ASP A 607 -39.84 -31.02 21.96
C ASP A 607 -38.76 -29.92 21.99
N CYS A 608 -38.50 -29.34 23.16
CA CYS A 608 -37.49 -28.30 23.33
C CYS A 608 -36.94 -28.24 24.77
N THR A 609 -36.12 -27.23 25.06
CA THR A 609 -35.71 -26.89 26.44
C THR A 609 -36.15 -25.46 26.73
N VAL A 610 -36.30 -25.11 28.02
CA VAL A 610 -36.63 -23.73 28.42
C VAL A 610 -35.58 -22.75 27.89
N GLY A 611 -34.30 -23.12 27.98
CA GLY A 611 -33.21 -22.27 27.50
C GLY A 611 -33.28 -22.00 25.99
N ARG A 612 -33.63 -23.01 25.17
CA ARG A 612 -33.82 -22.83 23.71
C ARG A 612 -35.03 -21.94 23.39
N LEU A 613 -36.10 -21.97 24.19
CA LEU A 613 -37.24 -21.04 24.00
C LEU A 613 -36.80 -19.59 24.23
N ILE A 614 -36.08 -19.33 25.32
CA ILE A 614 -35.55 -18.00 25.66
C ILE A 614 -34.62 -17.49 24.55
N PHE A 615 -33.76 -18.37 24.01
CA PHE A 615 -32.84 -17.97 22.95
C PHE A 615 -33.56 -17.63 21.64
N ASN A 616 -34.57 -18.41 21.26
CA ASN A 616 -35.32 -18.23 20.01
C ASN A 616 -36.26 -17.01 20.04
N GLU A 617 -36.68 -16.53 21.21
CA GLU A 617 -37.57 -15.36 21.36
C GLU A 617 -37.03 -14.11 20.66
N ASN A 618 -35.70 -13.91 20.72
CA ASN A 618 -35.04 -12.72 20.21
C ASN A 618 -34.46 -12.88 18.79
N ILE A 619 -34.63 -14.07 18.20
CA ILE A 619 -34.07 -14.42 16.89
C ILE A 619 -35.21 -14.53 15.87
N PRO A 620 -35.09 -13.87 14.70
CA PRO A 620 -36.08 -14.00 13.65
C PRO A 620 -36.29 -15.47 13.28
N GLN A 621 -37.53 -15.93 13.33
CA GLN A 621 -37.83 -17.34 13.13
C GLN A 621 -37.87 -17.71 11.63
N ASN A 622 -37.03 -17.17 10.76
CA ASN A 622 -37.11 -17.41 9.31
C ASN A 622 -35.73 -17.35 8.61
N LEU A 623 -34.67 -17.78 9.30
CA LEU A 623 -33.31 -17.87 8.79
C LEU A 623 -33.07 -19.13 7.91
N GLY A 624 -34.03 -20.06 7.85
CA GLY A 624 -34.01 -21.20 6.93
C GLY A 624 -33.22 -22.40 7.43
N TYR A 625 -33.04 -22.56 8.75
CA TYR A 625 -32.57 -23.82 9.34
C TYR A 625 -33.64 -24.91 9.29
N VAL A 626 -34.89 -24.49 9.44
CA VAL A 626 -36.06 -25.36 9.38
C VAL A 626 -36.73 -25.12 8.03
N ASP A 627 -36.87 -26.17 7.25
CA ASP A 627 -37.60 -26.10 6.00
C ASP A 627 -39.11 -26.02 6.28
N ARG A 628 -39.64 -24.81 6.17
CA ARG A 628 -41.05 -24.49 6.43
C ARG A 628 -41.98 -24.85 5.29
N THR A 629 -41.45 -25.30 4.15
CA THR A 629 -42.27 -25.87 3.08
C THR A 629 -42.77 -27.27 3.44
N ASN A 630 -42.06 -27.95 4.34
CA ASN A 630 -42.50 -29.23 4.89
C ASN A 630 -43.48 -29.02 6.05
N SER A 631 -44.71 -29.54 5.89
CA SER A 631 -45.81 -29.42 6.86
C SER A 631 -45.44 -29.94 8.26
N ASP A 632 -44.52 -30.90 8.36
CA ASP A 632 -44.17 -31.51 9.64
C ASP A 632 -43.23 -30.65 10.49
N LYS A 633 -42.38 -29.83 9.87
CA LYS A 633 -41.34 -29.06 10.58
C LYS A 633 -41.70 -27.59 10.77
N GLN A 634 -42.86 -27.16 10.27
CA GLN A 634 -43.28 -25.75 10.27
C GLN A 634 -43.37 -25.10 11.67
N PHE A 635 -43.60 -25.89 12.71
CA PHE A 635 -43.74 -25.44 14.10
C PHE A 635 -42.45 -25.53 14.92
N ASP A 636 -41.40 -26.17 14.39
CA ASP A 636 -40.14 -26.33 15.10
C ASP A 636 -39.46 -24.96 15.30
N LEU A 637 -38.71 -24.86 16.40
CA LEU A 637 -37.84 -23.72 16.66
C LEU A 637 -36.73 -23.70 15.62
N GLU A 638 -36.36 -22.52 15.15
CA GLU A 638 -35.24 -22.39 14.21
C GLU A 638 -33.92 -22.92 14.79
N ILE A 639 -33.72 -22.71 16.09
CA ILE A 639 -32.50 -23.13 16.78
C ILE A 639 -32.85 -24.23 17.77
N SER A 640 -32.64 -25.47 17.33
CA SER A 640 -32.87 -26.69 18.11
C SER A 640 -31.57 -27.42 18.49
N PHE A 641 -30.41 -26.88 18.12
CA PHE A 641 -29.09 -27.48 18.38
C PHE A 641 -28.28 -26.65 19.38
N LEU A 642 -27.15 -27.21 19.83
CA LEU A 642 -26.21 -26.56 20.74
C LEU A 642 -25.46 -25.44 20.02
N VAL A 643 -25.48 -24.24 20.60
CA VAL A 643 -24.95 -23.03 19.96
C VAL A 643 -23.57 -22.68 20.49
N GLY A 644 -22.54 -23.03 19.73
CA GLY A 644 -21.17 -22.55 19.92
C GLY A 644 -20.82 -21.36 19.01
N LYS A 645 -19.55 -20.96 18.98
CA LYS A 645 -19.07 -19.81 18.20
C LYS A 645 -19.33 -19.96 16.69
N LYS A 646 -19.10 -21.15 16.12
CA LYS A 646 -19.31 -21.40 14.68
C LYS A 646 -20.77 -21.24 14.30
N GLN A 647 -21.65 -21.87 15.08
CA GLN A 647 -23.09 -21.78 14.90
C GLN A 647 -23.61 -20.34 15.02
N LEU A 648 -23.10 -19.56 15.98
CA LEU A 648 -23.44 -18.13 16.09
C LEU A 648 -23.04 -17.35 14.84
N SER A 649 -21.85 -17.60 14.30
CA SER A 649 -21.40 -16.97 13.05
C SER A 649 -22.37 -17.27 11.89
N ASP A 650 -22.78 -18.53 11.74
CA ASP A 650 -23.71 -18.96 10.69
C ASP A 650 -25.10 -18.33 10.85
N ILE A 651 -25.60 -18.23 12.09
CA ILE A 651 -26.89 -17.59 12.41
C ILE A 651 -26.86 -16.12 11.99
N ILE A 652 -25.77 -15.41 12.32
CA ILE A 652 -25.58 -14.00 11.99
C ILE A 652 -25.49 -13.82 10.48
N GLU A 653 -24.71 -14.64 9.78
CA GLU A 653 -24.58 -14.57 8.31
C GLU A 653 -25.93 -14.71 7.60
N ARG A 654 -26.75 -15.68 8.02
CA ARG A 654 -28.10 -15.88 7.47
C ARG A 654 -29.02 -14.72 7.80
N CYS A 655 -28.93 -14.16 9.00
CA CYS A 655 -29.71 -12.99 9.41
C CYS A 655 -29.37 -11.78 8.54
N ILE A 656 -28.09 -11.51 8.29
CA ILE A 656 -27.64 -10.42 7.41
C ILE A 656 -28.18 -10.62 6.00
N ARG A 657 -28.11 -11.84 5.46
CA ARG A 657 -28.54 -12.15 4.10
C ARG A 657 -30.04 -11.97 3.88
N ILE A 658 -30.87 -12.32 4.88
CA ILE A 658 -32.34 -12.33 4.74
C ILE A 658 -32.95 -11.00 5.18
N HIS A 659 -32.49 -10.44 6.31
CA HIS A 659 -33.11 -9.27 6.94
C HIS A 659 -32.26 -8.00 6.84
N GLY A 660 -31.03 -8.07 6.32
CA GLY A 660 -30.12 -6.94 6.21
C GLY A 660 -29.35 -6.63 7.50
N THR A 661 -28.57 -5.54 7.47
CA THR A 661 -27.66 -5.17 8.57
C THR A 661 -28.40 -4.53 9.77
N THR A 662 -29.42 -3.72 9.53
CA THR A 662 -30.12 -2.96 10.59
C THR A 662 -30.78 -3.87 11.61
N THR A 663 -31.62 -4.80 11.13
CA THR A 663 -32.29 -5.81 11.97
C THR A 663 -31.29 -6.73 12.66
N THR A 664 -30.22 -7.13 11.95
CA THR A 664 -29.15 -7.95 12.52
C THR A 664 -28.44 -7.23 13.68
N SER A 665 -28.20 -5.92 13.58
CA SER A 665 -27.60 -5.15 14.66
C SER A 665 -28.44 -5.19 15.95
N GLU A 666 -29.77 -5.13 15.83
CA GLU A 666 -30.68 -5.22 16.98
C GLU A 666 -30.67 -6.63 17.59
N VAL A 667 -30.66 -7.66 16.73
CA VAL A 667 -30.55 -9.06 17.17
C VAL A 667 -29.22 -9.30 17.89
N LEU A 668 -28.12 -8.74 17.38
CA LEU A 668 -26.79 -8.83 18.01
C LEU A 668 -26.77 -8.19 19.40
N ASP A 669 -27.39 -7.02 19.57
CA ASP A 669 -27.50 -6.37 20.89
C ASP A 669 -28.30 -7.22 21.88
N LYS A 670 -29.36 -7.91 21.42
CA LYS A 670 -30.14 -8.84 22.23
C LYS A 670 -29.36 -10.11 22.57
N ILE A 671 -28.66 -10.72 21.61
CA ILE A 671 -27.80 -11.90 21.83
C ILE A 671 -26.68 -11.56 22.83
N LYS A 672 -26.05 -10.39 22.70
CA LYS A 672 -25.06 -9.88 23.66
C LYS A 672 -25.65 -9.81 25.07
N ALA A 673 -26.80 -9.18 25.24
CA ALA A 673 -27.45 -9.01 26.54
C ALA A 673 -27.83 -10.37 27.18
N LEU A 674 -28.39 -11.29 26.39
CA LEU A 674 -28.69 -12.66 26.84
C LEU A 674 -27.42 -13.42 27.21
N GLY A 675 -26.41 -13.37 26.35
CA GLY A 675 -25.12 -14.04 26.56
C GLY A 675 -24.49 -13.61 27.88
N PHE A 676 -24.37 -12.31 28.15
CA PHE A 676 -23.85 -11.84 29.44
C PHE A 676 -24.73 -12.27 30.62
N LYS A 677 -26.05 -12.09 30.54
CA LYS A 677 -26.98 -12.45 31.62
C LYS A 677 -26.87 -13.92 32.01
N PHE A 678 -26.89 -14.81 31.03
CA PHE A 678 -26.84 -16.25 31.28
C PHE A 678 -25.43 -16.76 31.57
N SER A 679 -24.38 -16.12 31.06
CA SER A 679 -23.00 -16.39 31.49
C SER A 679 -22.80 -16.06 32.97
N THR A 680 -23.34 -14.93 33.44
CA THR A 680 -23.29 -14.57 34.88
C THR A 680 -24.09 -15.56 35.72
N LYS A 681 -25.30 -15.97 35.28
CA LYS A 681 -26.10 -16.98 35.99
C LYS A 681 -25.45 -18.36 36.02
N ALA A 682 -24.76 -18.74 34.94
CA ALA A 682 -24.05 -20.02 34.87
C ALA A 682 -22.90 -20.10 35.87
N ALA A 683 -22.36 -18.95 36.30
CA ALA A 683 -21.28 -18.84 37.29
C ALA A 683 -20.09 -19.78 36.98
N ILE A 684 -19.75 -19.92 35.70
CA ILE A 684 -18.66 -20.78 35.24
C ILE A 684 -17.36 -20.27 35.85
N THR A 685 -16.66 -21.15 36.56
CA THR A 685 -15.39 -20.87 37.23
C THR A 685 -14.30 -21.80 36.70
N VAL A 686 -13.05 -21.48 36.95
CA VAL A 686 -11.91 -22.36 36.66
C VAL A 686 -11.11 -22.54 37.94
N ALA A 687 -10.97 -23.78 38.37
CA ALA A 687 -10.17 -24.19 39.50
C ALA A 687 -9.07 -25.17 39.08
N VAL A 688 -8.08 -25.35 39.94
CA VAL A 688 -6.99 -26.31 39.70
C VAL A 688 -7.53 -27.74 39.58
N CYS A 689 -8.61 -28.08 40.29
CA CYS A 689 -9.23 -29.41 40.21
C CYS A 689 -9.75 -29.76 38.81
N ASP A 690 -10.28 -28.78 38.07
CA ASP A 690 -10.92 -28.97 36.77
C ASP A 690 -9.93 -29.42 35.68
N ALA A 691 -8.64 -29.15 35.87
CA ALA A 691 -7.57 -29.51 34.92
C ALA A 691 -7.12 -30.98 35.07
N GLU A 692 -8.03 -31.93 34.93
CA GLU A 692 -7.79 -33.35 35.26
C GLU A 692 -6.69 -34.01 34.41
N ILE A 693 -5.75 -34.67 35.07
CA ILE A 693 -4.65 -35.38 34.42
C ILE A 693 -5.11 -36.80 34.10
N PRO A 694 -5.00 -37.27 32.84
CA PRO A 694 -5.44 -38.60 32.47
C PRO A 694 -4.55 -39.65 33.16
N PRO A 695 -5.14 -40.67 33.83
CA PRO A 695 -4.37 -41.69 34.54
C PRO A 695 -3.45 -42.49 33.59
N GLN A 696 -3.87 -42.68 32.35
CA GLN A 696 -3.12 -43.39 31.29
C GLN A 696 -1.81 -42.68 30.90
N LYS A 697 -1.63 -41.40 31.25
CA LYS A 697 -0.42 -40.65 30.91
C LYS A 697 0.86 -41.37 31.36
N LYS A 698 0.87 -41.94 32.58
CA LYS A 698 2.05 -42.62 33.12
C LYS A 698 2.44 -43.84 32.30
N GLU A 699 1.45 -44.58 31.81
CA GLU A 699 1.65 -45.78 30.99
C GLU A 699 2.20 -45.43 29.62
N ILE A 700 1.63 -44.41 28.96
CA ILE A 700 2.08 -43.93 27.64
C ILE A 700 3.54 -43.45 27.69
N LEU A 701 3.90 -42.69 28.74
CA LEU A 701 5.28 -42.22 28.92
C LEU A 701 6.27 -43.38 29.14
N ALA A 702 5.88 -44.39 29.93
CA ALA A 702 6.71 -45.56 30.17
C ALA A 702 6.91 -46.41 28.90
N GLU A 703 5.89 -46.51 28.04
CA GLU A 703 6.01 -47.19 26.75
C GLU A 703 6.95 -46.44 25.79
N ALA A 704 6.84 -45.10 25.73
CA ALA A 704 7.73 -44.27 24.93
C ALA A 704 9.20 -44.42 25.39
N ASP A 705 9.45 -44.39 26.70
CA ASP A 705 10.79 -44.58 27.27
C ASP A 705 11.39 -45.94 26.89
N LYS A 706 10.61 -47.03 26.94
CA LYS A 706 11.06 -48.37 26.51
C LYS A 706 11.46 -48.42 25.03
N LYS A 707 10.68 -47.77 24.15
CA LYS A 707 11.00 -47.71 22.71
C LYS A 707 12.30 -46.93 22.46
N ILE A 708 12.55 -45.87 23.23
CA ILE A 708 13.77 -45.06 23.11
C ILE A 708 15.00 -45.80 23.62
N GLU A 709 14.84 -46.59 24.69
CA GLU A 709 15.91 -47.44 25.21
C GLU A 709 16.35 -48.45 24.14
N GLN A 710 15.39 -49.12 23.46
CA GLN A 710 15.67 -50.02 22.34
C GLN A 710 16.46 -49.33 21.21
N ILE A 711 16.03 -48.16 20.77
CA ILE A 711 16.72 -47.38 19.73
C ILE A 711 18.11 -46.94 20.18
N THR A 712 18.26 -46.60 21.46
CA THR A 712 19.55 -46.20 22.03
C THR A 712 20.51 -47.38 22.03
N THR A 713 20.03 -48.58 22.39
CA THR A 713 20.79 -49.82 22.29
C THR A 713 21.18 -50.16 20.85
N GLU A 714 20.26 -50.02 19.88
CA GLU A 714 20.56 -50.23 18.45
C GLU A 714 21.64 -49.26 17.94
N TYR A 715 21.60 -48.00 18.40
CA TYR A 715 22.62 -47.00 18.09
C TYR A 715 23.97 -47.35 18.73
N GLU A 716 23.98 -47.79 19.98
CA GLU A 716 25.20 -48.21 20.69
C GLU A 716 25.84 -49.45 20.05
N TYR A 717 25.03 -50.37 19.53
CA TYR A 717 25.49 -51.50 18.72
C TYR A 717 25.90 -51.12 17.29
N GLY A 718 25.66 -49.88 16.88
CA GLY A 718 26.04 -49.36 15.56
C GLY A 718 25.13 -49.80 14.42
N TYR A 719 23.92 -50.29 14.69
CA TYR A 719 22.95 -50.68 13.66
C TYR A 719 22.31 -49.48 12.97
N ILE A 720 22.17 -48.35 13.67
CA ILE A 720 21.58 -47.12 13.14
C ILE A 720 22.53 -45.93 13.27
N SER A 721 22.35 -44.95 12.38
CA SER A 721 23.11 -43.70 12.44
C SER A 721 22.53 -42.71 13.46
N GLN A 722 23.32 -41.71 13.88
CA GLN A 722 22.84 -40.66 14.80
C GLN A 722 21.64 -39.88 14.22
N GLN A 723 21.65 -39.60 12.92
CA GLN A 723 20.54 -38.89 12.26
C GLN A 723 19.23 -39.70 12.30
N GLU A 724 19.35 -41.02 12.13
CA GLU A 724 18.23 -41.94 12.15
C GLU A 724 17.67 -42.13 13.56
N LYS A 725 18.55 -42.22 14.57
CA LYS A 725 18.19 -42.16 15.99
C LYS A 725 17.39 -40.88 16.31
N SER A 726 17.91 -39.70 15.93
CA SER A 726 17.22 -38.42 16.16
C SER A 726 15.83 -38.39 15.51
N LYS A 727 15.70 -38.90 14.28
CA LYS A 727 14.43 -38.94 13.55
C LYS A 727 13.40 -39.85 14.23
N GLN A 728 13.80 -41.07 14.60
CA GLN A 728 12.92 -42.02 15.28
C GLN A 728 12.54 -41.52 16.69
N PHE A 729 13.48 -40.92 17.42
CA PHE A 729 13.22 -40.29 18.72
C PHE A 729 12.11 -39.22 18.64
N ILE A 730 12.19 -38.34 17.64
CA ILE A 730 11.17 -37.29 17.42
C ILE A 730 9.82 -37.91 17.10
N GLN A 731 9.77 -38.95 16.24
CA GLN A 731 8.53 -39.62 15.88
C GLN A 731 7.85 -40.26 17.08
N ILE A 732 8.59 -40.97 17.93
CA ILE A 732 8.04 -41.63 19.13
C ILE A 732 7.44 -40.61 20.10
N TRP A 733 8.14 -39.51 20.36
CA TRP A 733 7.65 -38.50 21.30
C TRP A 733 6.48 -37.68 20.76
N ASN A 734 6.42 -37.45 19.44
CA ASN A 734 5.23 -36.86 18.82
C ASN A 734 4.03 -37.78 18.98
N GLN A 735 4.19 -39.08 18.67
CA GLN A 735 3.13 -40.08 18.85
C GLN A 735 2.66 -40.14 20.31
N ALA A 736 3.58 -40.22 21.27
CA ALA A 736 3.25 -40.22 22.69
C ALA A 736 2.49 -38.95 23.13
N THR A 737 2.87 -37.79 22.57
CA THR A 737 2.17 -36.52 22.83
C THR A 737 0.73 -36.56 22.31
N ASP A 738 0.50 -37.13 21.13
CA ASP A 738 -0.83 -37.26 20.53
C ASP A 738 -1.70 -38.30 21.25
N ASP A 739 -1.10 -39.40 21.70
CA ASP A 739 -1.76 -40.44 22.51
C ASP A 739 -2.23 -39.85 23.86
N VAL A 740 -1.37 -39.08 24.54
CA VAL A 740 -1.73 -38.34 25.76
C VAL A 740 -2.86 -37.33 25.49
N THR A 741 -2.82 -36.65 24.34
CA THR A 741 -3.89 -35.71 23.94
C THR A 741 -5.23 -36.42 23.78
N THR A 742 -5.20 -37.61 23.19
CA THR A 742 -6.41 -38.43 22.97
C THR A 742 -6.96 -38.98 24.28
N ALA A 743 -6.08 -39.43 25.18
CA ALA A 743 -6.48 -39.85 26.53
C ALA A 743 -7.10 -38.70 27.33
N LEU A 744 -6.50 -37.50 27.26
CA LEU A 744 -7.01 -36.29 27.90
C LEU A 744 -8.42 -35.92 27.42
N LYS A 745 -8.66 -35.94 26.10
CA LYS A 745 -10.00 -35.66 25.52
C LYS A 745 -11.07 -36.61 26.03
N LYS A 746 -10.74 -37.89 26.17
CA LYS A 746 -11.70 -38.91 26.64
C LYS A 746 -11.98 -38.81 28.14
N ASN A 747 -11.03 -38.27 28.91
CA ASN A 747 -11.15 -38.19 30.36
C ASN A 747 -11.93 -36.97 30.85
N LEU A 748 -11.98 -35.88 30.06
CA LEU A 748 -12.69 -34.66 30.45
C LEU A 748 -14.21 -34.83 30.34
N ASP A 749 -14.93 -34.53 31.43
CA ASP A 749 -16.40 -34.45 31.44
C ASP A 749 -16.91 -33.31 30.54
N GLN A 750 -18.05 -33.52 29.88
CA GLN A 750 -18.71 -32.54 29.01
C GLN A 750 -19.17 -31.30 29.78
N TYR A 751 -19.46 -31.45 31.08
CA TYR A 751 -19.85 -30.34 31.96
C TYR A 751 -18.67 -29.67 32.68
N ASN A 752 -17.44 -30.13 32.44
CA ASN A 752 -16.25 -29.49 33.00
C ASN A 752 -16.10 -28.07 32.42
N PRO A 753 -15.89 -27.03 33.25
CA PRO A 753 -15.73 -25.66 32.79
C PRO A 753 -14.64 -25.46 31.73
N ILE A 754 -13.49 -26.11 31.90
CA ILE A 754 -12.36 -26.01 30.95
C ILE A 754 -12.75 -26.62 29.61
N PHE A 755 -13.47 -27.73 29.63
CA PHE A 755 -13.97 -28.38 28.42
C PHE A 755 -15.03 -27.50 27.74
N MET A 756 -16.01 -26.99 28.48
CA MET A 756 -17.05 -26.10 27.95
C MET A 756 -16.47 -24.84 27.30
N MET A 757 -15.44 -24.21 27.89
CA MET A 757 -14.77 -23.05 27.31
C MET A 757 -14.12 -23.35 25.96
N ALA A 758 -13.49 -24.52 25.83
CA ALA A 758 -12.83 -24.92 24.59
C ALA A 758 -13.80 -25.46 23.53
N ASP A 759 -14.80 -26.27 23.92
CA ASP A 759 -15.78 -26.86 23.02
C ASP A 759 -16.74 -25.81 22.44
N SER A 760 -17.22 -24.88 23.28
CA SER A 760 -18.02 -23.74 22.83
C SER A 760 -17.25 -22.82 21.84
N GLY A 761 -15.92 -22.89 21.83
CA GLY A 761 -15.05 -22.00 21.06
C GLY A 761 -14.98 -20.58 21.63
N ALA A 762 -15.41 -20.39 22.88
CA ALA A 762 -15.36 -19.09 23.56
C ALA A 762 -13.91 -18.66 23.83
N ARG A 763 -13.12 -19.56 24.44
CA ARG A 763 -11.69 -19.35 24.71
C ARG A 763 -11.02 -20.68 25.01
N GLY A 764 -9.81 -20.87 24.48
CA GLY A 764 -9.07 -22.11 24.68
C GLY A 764 -9.07 -22.99 23.43
N SER A 765 -8.03 -23.81 23.29
CA SER A 765 -7.94 -24.87 22.29
C SER A 765 -7.49 -26.14 22.97
N ILE A 766 -7.71 -27.29 22.32
CA ILE A 766 -7.25 -28.56 22.87
C ILE A 766 -5.72 -28.58 23.09
N ASN A 767 -4.95 -27.90 22.24
CA ASN A 767 -3.50 -27.81 22.39
C ASN A 767 -3.10 -27.08 23.67
N GLN A 768 -3.89 -26.10 24.12
CA GLN A 768 -3.65 -25.39 25.39
C GLN A 768 -4.06 -26.25 26.59
N ILE A 769 -5.20 -26.96 26.50
CA ILE A 769 -5.62 -27.92 27.54
C ILE A 769 -4.57 -29.04 27.68
N ARG A 770 -4.01 -29.51 26.56
CA ARG A 770 -2.91 -30.48 26.54
C ARG A 770 -1.70 -29.98 27.32
N GLN A 771 -1.30 -28.72 27.16
CA GLN A 771 -0.18 -28.16 27.93
C GLN A 771 -0.52 -27.98 29.42
N LEU A 772 -1.80 -27.74 29.74
CA LEU A 772 -2.28 -27.55 31.11
C LEU A 772 -2.26 -28.87 31.91
N ALA A 773 -2.86 -29.93 31.36
CA ALA A 773 -3.15 -31.19 32.07
C ALA A 773 -2.60 -32.46 31.40
N GLY A 774 -2.15 -32.38 30.15
CA GLY A 774 -1.50 -33.49 29.43
C GLY A 774 0.01 -33.48 29.63
N MET A 775 0.73 -33.02 28.61
CA MET A 775 2.18 -32.77 28.63
C MET A 775 2.51 -31.70 27.60
N ARG A 776 3.70 -31.10 27.69
CA ARG A 776 4.11 -30.06 26.74
C ARG A 776 4.76 -30.60 25.46
N GLY A 777 5.51 -31.70 25.57
CA GLY A 777 6.12 -32.38 24.42
C GLY A 777 7.46 -31.78 23.99
N LEU A 778 7.76 -31.91 22.69
CA LEU A 778 9.05 -31.51 22.10
C LEU A 778 9.11 -30.00 21.81
N ILE A 779 10.28 -29.41 22.09
CA ILE A 779 10.53 -27.99 21.87
C ILE A 779 11.61 -27.77 20.81
N ALA A 780 11.39 -26.77 19.95
CA ALA A 780 12.38 -26.31 18.99
C ALA A 780 13.36 -25.33 19.63
N ASN A 781 14.64 -25.45 19.27
CA ASN A 781 15.66 -24.48 19.62
C ASN A 781 15.52 -23.18 18.78
N THR A 782 16.47 -22.24 18.95
CA THR A 782 16.45 -20.99 18.19
C THR A 782 16.66 -21.18 16.68
N SER A 783 17.41 -22.22 16.28
CA SER A 783 17.64 -22.58 14.87
C SER A 783 16.49 -23.38 14.24
N GLY A 784 15.45 -23.74 15.01
CA GLY A 784 14.33 -24.57 14.54
C GLY A 784 14.58 -26.09 14.65
N ALA A 785 15.74 -26.52 15.13
CA ALA A 785 16.00 -27.93 15.39
C ALA A 785 15.32 -28.36 16.70
N THR A 786 14.66 -29.50 16.67
CA THR A 786 14.01 -30.10 17.85
C THR A 786 15.05 -30.51 18.88
N ILE A 787 14.84 -30.14 20.14
CA ILE A 787 15.69 -30.56 21.25
C ILE A 787 15.29 -31.98 21.63
N GLU A 788 16.26 -32.90 21.66
CA GLU A 788 16.09 -34.33 22.01
C GLU A 788 15.86 -34.55 23.52
N MET A 789 15.10 -33.66 24.15
CA MET A 789 14.69 -33.74 25.55
C MET A 789 13.25 -33.20 25.63
N PRO A 790 12.24 -34.08 25.67
CA PRO A 790 10.84 -33.66 25.77
C PRO A 790 10.52 -33.12 27.17
N ILE A 791 9.56 -32.22 27.25
CA ILE A 791 8.97 -31.81 28.52
C ILE A 791 7.80 -32.72 28.85
N ARG A 792 7.99 -33.57 29.86
CA ARG A 792 7.02 -34.59 30.30
C ARG A 792 5.96 -33.99 31.22
N ALA A 793 6.37 -32.99 32.00
CA ALA A 793 5.49 -32.26 32.88
C ALA A 793 4.45 -31.41 32.12
N ASN A 794 3.37 -31.10 32.82
CA ASN A 794 2.38 -30.11 32.39
C ASN A 794 2.36 -28.93 33.40
N TYR A 795 1.58 -27.88 33.11
CA TYR A 795 1.52 -26.72 33.99
C TYR A 795 0.88 -27.01 35.35
N ARG A 796 -0.03 -28.00 35.44
CA ARG A 796 -0.63 -28.40 36.72
C ARG A 796 0.36 -29.12 37.65
N GLU A 797 1.21 -29.98 37.10
CA GLU A 797 2.26 -30.71 37.83
C GLU A 797 3.44 -29.81 38.18
N GLY A 798 3.69 -28.78 37.37
CA GLY A 798 4.85 -27.88 37.48
C GLY A 798 6.06 -28.40 36.71
N LEU A 799 6.84 -27.47 36.14
CA LEU A 799 8.04 -27.80 35.36
C LEU A 799 9.29 -27.74 36.24
N ASN A 800 10.24 -28.64 35.98
CA ASN A 800 11.55 -28.53 36.61
C ASN A 800 12.41 -27.40 35.97
N ILE A 801 13.54 -27.05 36.60
CA ILE A 801 14.39 -25.93 36.17
C ILE A 801 14.89 -26.12 34.73
N LEU A 802 15.28 -27.34 34.34
CA LEU A 802 15.80 -27.62 33.01
C LEU A 802 14.70 -27.54 31.93
N GLU A 803 13.53 -28.13 32.19
CA GLU A 803 12.35 -28.05 31.33
C GLU A 803 11.90 -26.59 31.13
N TYR A 804 11.86 -25.80 32.22
CA TYR A 804 11.52 -24.39 32.15
C TYR A 804 12.56 -23.58 31.36
N PHE A 805 13.85 -23.87 31.55
CA PHE A 805 14.93 -23.24 30.78
C PHE A 805 14.83 -23.55 29.29
N ILE A 806 14.57 -24.81 28.91
CA ILE A 806 14.39 -25.22 27.51
C ILE A 806 13.18 -24.49 26.89
N SER A 807 12.06 -24.44 27.60
CA SER A 807 10.87 -23.65 27.25
C SER A 807 11.18 -22.18 26.95
N SER A 808 12.03 -21.56 27.78
CA SER A 808 12.30 -20.13 27.67
C SER A 808 12.92 -19.74 26.31
N ARG A 809 13.66 -20.65 25.67
CA ARG A 809 14.29 -20.41 24.36
C ARG A 809 13.23 -20.28 23.25
N GLY A 810 12.27 -21.21 23.21
CA GLY A 810 11.16 -21.18 22.25
C GLY A 810 10.27 -19.95 22.43
N ALA A 811 9.91 -19.64 23.68
CA ALA A 811 9.10 -18.47 24.01
C ALA A 811 9.80 -17.14 23.64
N ARG A 812 11.10 -17.01 23.94
CA ARG A 812 11.87 -15.81 23.59
C ARG A 812 11.98 -15.62 22.08
N LYS A 813 12.17 -16.71 21.31
CA LYS A 813 12.17 -16.65 19.84
C LYS A 813 10.83 -16.15 19.31
N GLY A 814 9.71 -16.72 19.78
CA GLY A 814 8.36 -16.27 19.37
C GLY A 814 8.11 -14.79 19.65
N LEU A 815 8.52 -14.30 20.82
CA LEU A 815 8.45 -12.87 21.18
C LEU A 815 9.31 -11.98 20.26
N ALA A 816 10.54 -12.38 19.99
CA ALA A 816 11.45 -11.63 19.14
C ALA A 816 10.98 -11.61 17.67
N ASP A 817 10.54 -12.75 17.14
CA ASP A 817 9.97 -12.87 15.79
C ASP A 817 8.72 -11.99 15.65
N THR A 818 7.83 -11.98 16.65
CA THR A 818 6.64 -11.12 16.65
C THR A 818 7.03 -9.64 16.58
N ALA A 819 7.99 -9.20 17.41
CA ALA A 819 8.42 -7.80 17.45
C ALA A 819 9.10 -7.34 16.14
N LEU A 820 9.89 -8.20 15.50
CA LEU A 820 10.60 -7.87 14.26
C LEU A 820 9.68 -7.93 13.03
N ARG A 821 8.92 -9.02 12.87
CA ARG A 821 8.13 -9.30 11.65
C ARG A 821 6.88 -8.43 11.52
N THR A 822 6.41 -7.81 12.60
CA THR A 822 5.30 -6.84 12.55
C THR A 822 5.65 -5.65 11.65
N ALA A 823 6.91 -5.24 11.59
CA ALA A 823 7.35 -4.16 10.70
C ALA A 823 7.32 -4.59 9.22
N ASP A 824 7.66 -5.85 8.93
CA ASP A 824 7.72 -6.40 7.58
C ASP A 824 6.32 -6.56 6.97
N SER A 825 5.36 -7.09 7.73
CA SER A 825 3.96 -7.22 7.27
C SER A 825 3.30 -5.85 7.00
N GLY A 826 3.56 -4.85 7.86
CA GLY A 826 3.14 -3.48 7.60
C GLY A 826 3.79 -2.87 6.36
N TYR A 827 5.05 -3.23 6.07
CA TYR A 827 5.75 -2.79 4.86
C TYR A 827 5.23 -3.47 3.59
N LEU A 828 4.86 -4.76 3.63
CA LEU A 828 4.17 -5.44 2.53
C LEU A 828 2.83 -4.77 2.21
N THR A 829 1.99 -4.55 3.23
CA THR A 829 0.68 -3.88 3.08
C THR A 829 0.84 -2.53 2.40
N ARG A 830 1.85 -1.76 2.82
CA ARG A 830 2.19 -0.48 2.18
C ARG A 830 2.54 -0.65 0.69
N ARG A 831 3.41 -1.60 0.35
CA ARG A 831 3.78 -1.88 -1.06
C ARG A 831 2.55 -2.23 -1.91
N LEU A 832 1.65 -3.04 -1.37
CA LEU A 832 0.40 -3.42 -2.03
C LEU A 832 -0.51 -2.21 -2.28
N VAL A 833 -0.66 -1.33 -1.27
CA VAL A 833 -1.43 -0.08 -1.40
C VAL A 833 -0.80 0.83 -2.47
N ASP A 834 0.52 0.97 -2.46
CA ASP A 834 1.24 1.85 -3.40
C ASP A 834 1.11 1.38 -4.86
N VAL A 835 0.93 0.09 -5.11
CA VAL A 835 0.69 -0.47 -6.47
C VAL A 835 -0.75 -0.36 -6.92
N SER A 836 -1.71 -0.53 -5.99
CA SER A 836 -3.12 -0.71 -6.34
C SER A 836 -4.00 0.51 -6.08
N GLN A 837 -3.47 1.58 -5.46
CA GLN A 837 -4.23 2.79 -5.13
C GLN A 837 -5.00 3.43 -6.30
N ASP A 838 -4.52 3.27 -7.53
CA ASP A 838 -5.14 3.89 -8.72
C ASP A 838 -6.25 3.00 -9.31
N VAL A 839 -6.52 1.83 -8.72
CA VAL A 839 -7.56 0.89 -9.15
C VAL A 839 -8.87 1.22 -8.46
N ILE A 840 -9.74 1.93 -9.20
CA ILE A 840 -11.05 2.41 -8.76
C ILE A 840 -12.11 1.90 -9.76
N ILE A 841 -13.34 1.66 -9.28
CA ILE A 841 -14.47 1.38 -10.16
C ILE A 841 -14.90 2.68 -10.86
N ARG A 842 -14.77 2.74 -12.19
CA ARG A 842 -15.03 3.97 -12.98
C ARG A 842 -16.30 3.90 -13.84
N GLU A 843 -16.73 2.69 -14.19
CA GLU A 843 -17.87 2.44 -15.08
C GLU A 843 -18.65 1.20 -14.62
N HIS A 844 -19.90 1.06 -15.06
CA HIS A 844 -20.74 -0.08 -14.67
C HIS A 844 -20.37 -1.37 -15.43
N ASP A 845 -20.21 -1.27 -16.75
CA ASP A 845 -19.90 -2.41 -17.61
C ASP A 845 -18.90 -2.01 -18.69
N CYS A 846 -17.88 -2.85 -18.91
CA CYS A 846 -16.89 -2.69 -19.98
C CYS A 846 -17.22 -3.53 -21.22
N HIS A 847 -18.35 -4.26 -21.22
CA HIS A 847 -18.77 -5.18 -22.29
C HIS A 847 -17.66 -6.15 -22.74
N ALA A 848 -16.91 -6.70 -21.79
CA ALA A 848 -15.88 -7.68 -22.11
C ALA A 848 -16.51 -9.06 -22.37
N ASP A 849 -16.22 -9.61 -23.55
CA ASP A 849 -16.60 -10.98 -23.97
C ASP A 849 -15.54 -12.04 -23.60
N ASP A 850 -14.50 -11.64 -22.85
CA ASP A 850 -13.39 -12.49 -22.43
C ASP A 850 -13.26 -12.50 -20.90
N GLY A 851 -12.78 -13.61 -20.35
CA GLY A 851 -12.77 -13.89 -18.91
C GLY A 851 -11.64 -14.80 -18.46
N ILE A 852 -11.78 -15.38 -17.27
CA ILE A 852 -10.88 -16.40 -16.76
C ILE A 852 -11.64 -17.70 -16.54
N GLU A 853 -10.95 -18.81 -16.79
CA GLU A 853 -11.44 -20.15 -16.46
C GLU A 853 -11.15 -20.43 -14.99
N VAL A 854 -12.22 -20.77 -14.25
CA VAL A 854 -12.16 -21.06 -12.82
C VAL A 854 -12.48 -22.53 -12.61
N TYR A 855 -11.70 -23.14 -11.71
CA TYR A 855 -11.75 -24.54 -11.33
C TYR A 855 -11.51 -24.68 -9.82
N GLU A 856 -11.78 -25.85 -9.26
CA GLU A 856 -11.50 -26.15 -7.86
C GLU A 856 -9.99 -26.19 -7.55
N ILE A 857 -9.57 -25.66 -6.41
CA ILE A 857 -8.15 -25.65 -6.03
C ILE A 857 -7.87 -26.84 -5.11
N ARG A 858 -6.94 -27.71 -5.54
CA ARG A 858 -6.50 -28.90 -4.79
C ARG A 858 -5.00 -28.86 -4.52
N ASN A 859 -4.57 -29.43 -3.39
CA ASN A 859 -3.17 -29.69 -3.08
C ASN A 859 -2.98 -31.19 -2.83
N GLY A 860 -2.53 -31.91 -3.86
CA GLY A 860 -2.56 -33.37 -3.84
C GLY A 860 -4.00 -33.88 -3.75
N ASN A 861 -4.32 -34.55 -2.65
CA ASN A 861 -5.68 -35.08 -2.39
C ASN A 861 -6.54 -34.15 -1.52
N GLU A 862 -5.97 -33.08 -0.97
CA GLU A 862 -6.70 -32.16 -0.10
C GLU A 862 -7.39 -31.07 -0.93
N MET A 863 -8.71 -30.93 -0.77
CA MET A 863 -9.49 -29.85 -1.36
C MET A 863 -9.29 -28.59 -0.54
N ILE A 864 -8.69 -27.57 -1.15
CA ILE A 864 -8.44 -26.29 -0.48
C ILE A 864 -9.63 -25.37 -0.65
N GLU A 865 -10.13 -25.23 -1.88
CA GLU A 865 -11.20 -24.28 -2.18
C GLU A 865 -12.21 -24.87 -3.18
N PRO A 866 -13.50 -24.95 -2.79
CA PRO A 866 -14.54 -25.50 -3.64
C PRO A 866 -14.96 -24.51 -4.73
N LEU A 867 -15.38 -25.04 -5.88
CA LEU A 867 -15.83 -24.23 -7.03
C LEU A 867 -16.98 -23.28 -6.66
N ALA A 868 -17.93 -23.73 -5.83
CA ALA A 868 -19.09 -22.92 -5.43
C ALA A 868 -18.68 -21.59 -4.78
N GLU A 869 -17.67 -21.60 -3.91
CA GLU A 869 -17.21 -20.40 -3.18
C GLU A 869 -16.58 -19.38 -4.13
N ARG A 870 -15.82 -19.84 -5.12
CA ARG A 870 -15.17 -18.99 -6.13
C ARG A 870 -16.15 -18.29 -7.07
N LEU A 871 -17.33 -18.89 -7.28
CA LEU A 871 -18.38 -18.34 -8.14
C LEU A 871 -19.26 -17.29 -7.46
N VAL A 872 -19.37 -17.30 -6.12
CA VAL A 872 -20.27 -16.36 -5.42
C VAL A 872 -19.87 -14.91 -5.68
N GLY A 873 -20.86 -14.11 -6.10
CA GLY A 873 -20.68 -12.68 -6.34
C GLY A 873 -19.91 -12.36 -7.62
N ARG A 874 -19.87 -13.27 -8.60
CA ARG A 874 -19.28 -13.06 -9.93
C ARG A 874 -20.32 -13.13 -11.05
N TYR A 875 -19.93 -12.68 -12.23
CA TYR A 875 -20.72 -12.78 -13.46
C TYR A 875 -20.10 -13.80 -14.42
N LEU A 876 -20.94 -14.55 -15.12
CA LEU A 876 -20.48 -15.41 -16.22
C LEU A 876 -20.15 -14.58 -17.46
N VAL A 877 -19.26 -15.10 -18.30
CA VAL A 877 -19.01 -14.52 -19.64
C VAL A 877 -20.14 -14.89 -20.59
N GLU A 878 -20.54 -16.16 -20.56
CA GLU A 878 -21.56 -16.76 -21.41
C GLU A 878 -22.70 -17.33 -20.55
N ASP A 879 -23.88 -17.49 -21.15
CA ASP A 879 -25.03 -18.10 -20.47
C ASP A 879 -24.77 -19.60 -20.25
N LEU A 880 -24.87 -20.07 -19.00
CA LEU A 880 -24.73 -21.49 -18.70
C LEU A 880 -26.06 -22.20 -18.94
N ARG A 881 -26.04 -23.22 -19.80
CA ARG A 881 -27.18 -24.08 -20.11
C ARG A 881 -26.86 -25.53 -19.75
N ASP A 882 -27.88 -26.25 -19.32
CA ASP A 882 -27.81 -27.70 -19.10
C ASP A 882 -27.69 -28.46 -20.43
N ASP A 883 -27.37 -29.76 -20.39
CA ASP A 883 -27.30 -30.65 -21.57
C ASP A 883 -28.62 -30.66 -22.38
N LYS A 884 -29.74 -30.32 -21.74
CA LYS A 884 -31.08 -30.18 -22.33
C LYS A 884 -31.37 -28.80 -22.93
N GLY A 885 -30.43 -27.85 -22.85
CA GLY A 885 -30.55 -26.49 -23.36
C GLY A 885 -31.27 -25.50 -22.44
N GLU A 886 -31.68 -25.93 -21.23
CA GLU A 886 -32.32 -25.07 -20.22
C GLU A 886 -31.30 -24.14 -19.56
N LEU A 887 -31.68 -22.87 -19.38
CA LEU A 887 -30.80 -21.84 -18.80
C LEU A 887 -30.67 -22.03 -17.28
N ILE A 888 -29.47 -22.37 -16.80
CA ILE A 888 -29.17 -22.51 -15.37
C ILE A 888 -28.92 -21.12 -14.76
N VAL A 889 -28.00 -20.36 -15.34
CA VAL A 889 -27.62 -19.00 -14.93
C VAL A 889 -27.34 -18.14 -16.16
N SER A 890 -27.88 -16.91 -16.18
CA SER A 890 -27.58 -15.94 -17.23
C SER A 890 -26.30 -15.15 -16.95
N LYS A 891 -25.58 -14.79 -18.01
CA LYS A 891 -24.40 -13.90 -18.01
C LYS A 891 -24.65 -12.53 -17.39
N ASN A 892 -25.90 -12.05 -17.40
CA ASN A 892 -26.27 -10.74 -16.84
C ASN A 892 -26.70 -10.78 -15.37
N LYS A 893 -26.74 -11.96 -14.75
CA LYS A 893 -27.13 -12.13 -13.35
C LYS A 893 -25.89 -12.25 -12.46
N LEU A 894 -25.85 -11.48 -11.37
CA LEU A 894 -24.87 -11.67 -10.32
C LEU A 894 -25.16 -12.99 -9.60
N MET A 895 -24.19 -13.90 -9.54
CA MET A 895 -24.39 -15.21 -8.93
C MET A 895 -24.49 -15.13 -7.41
N ASN A 896 -25.60 -15.63 -6.87
CA ASN A 896 -25.77 -15.83 -5.43
C ASN A 896 -25.31 -17.24 -5.01
N SER A 897 -25.21 -17.51 -3.70
CA SER A 897 -24.82 -18.84 -3.19
C SER A 897 -25.74 -19.97 -3.67
N ALA A 898 -27.04 -19.71 -3.82
CA ALA A 898 -27.98 -20.68 -4.39
C ALA A 898 -27.73 -20.94 -5.88
N ASP A 899 -27.34 -19.92 -6.64
CA ASP A 899 -26.99 -20.06 -8.06
C ASP A 899 -25.70 -20.87 -8.22
N ALA A 900 -24.68 -20.58 -7.40
CA ALA A 900 -23.41 -21.30 -7.40
C ALA A 900 -23.58 -22.80 -7.07
N LYS A 901 -24.49 -23.15 -6.16
CA LYS A 901 -24.83 -24.56 -5.89
C LYS A 901 -25.45 -25.24 -7.10
N ARG A 902 -26.39 -24.58 -7.79
CA ARG A 902 -27.00 -25.12 -9.02
C ARG A 902 -25.97 -25.36 -10.13
N VAL A 903 -24.95 -24.50 -10.25
CA VAL A 903 -23.85 -24.68 -11.21
C VAL A 903 -22.98 -25.89 -10.88
N VAL A 904 -22.72 -26.15 -9.59
CA VAL A 904 -21.93 -27.33 -9.19
C VAL A 904 -22.75 -28.61 -9.32
N GLU A 905 -24.05 -28.56 -9.01
CA GLU A 905 -24.98 -29.68 -9.16
C GLU A 905 -25.19 -30.10 -10.62
N SER A 906 -24.96 -29.20 -11.60
CA SER A 906 -24.99 -29.56 -13.02
C SER A 906 -23.73 -30.29 -13.52
N GLY A 907 -22.77 -30.60 -12.64
CA GLY A 907 -21.59 -31.41 -12.99
C GLY A 907 -20.48 -30.67 -13.74
N VAL A 908 -20.53 -29.34 -13.79
CA VAL A 908 -19.51 -28.52 -14.49
C VAL A 908 -18.24 -28.42 -13.65
N GLU A 909 -17.11 -28.88 -14.19
CA GLU A 909 -15.81 -28.81 -13.51
C GLU A 909 -15.08 -27.48 -13.72
N THR A 910 -15.26 -26.86 -14.90
CA THR A 910 -14.61 -25.59 -15.27
C THR A 910 -15.61 -24.63 -15.89
N ILE A 911 -15.52 -23.34 -15.53
CA ILE A 911 -16.44 -22.31 -16.04
C ILE A 911 -15.75 -20.97 -16.24
N LYS A 912 -16.14 -20.24 -17.28
CA LYS A 912 -15.62 -18.90 -17.60
C LYS A 912 -16.39 -17.81 -16.87
N ILE A 913 -15.67 -17.04 -16.05
CA ILE A 913 -16.21 -15.88 -15.35
C ILE A 913 -15.55 -14.58 -15.82
N ARG A 914 -16.28 -13.48 -15.68
CA ARG A 914 -15.71 -12.15 -15.83
C ARG A 914 -14.78 -11.86 -14.65
N SER A 915 -13.58 -11.39 -14.95
CA SER A 915 -12.55 -11.05 -13.96
C SER A 915 -11.98 -9.66 -14.20
N VAL A 916 -11.41 -9.10 -13.14
CA VAL A 916 -10.66 -7.84 -13.17
C VAL A 916 -9.47 -7.93 -14.14
N LEU A 917 -8.89 -9.11 -14.36
CA LEU A 917 -7.70 -9.31 -15.21
C LEU A 917 -7.97 -9.00 -16.70
N ARG A 918 -9.16 -9.34 -17.22
CA ARG A 918 -9.56 -9.15 -18.64
C ARG A 918 -10.47 -7.94 -18.87
N CYS A 919 -10.64 -7.08 -17.87
CA CYS A 919 -11.53 -5.94 -17.96
C CYS A 919 -11.01 -4.86 -18.92
N LYS A 920 -11.82 -4.53 -19.94
CA LYS A 920 -11.54 -3.57 -21.01
C LYS A 920 -11.81 -2.09 -20.66
N ALA A 921 -12.11 -1.78 -19.39
CA ALA A 921 -12.33 -0.40 -18.94
C ALA A 921 -11.16 0.52 -19.30
N LYS A 922 -11.41 1.72 -19.84
CA LYS A 922 -10.36 2.68 -20.22
C LYS A 922 -9.46 3.00 -19.03
N GLN A 923 -10.06 3.39 -17.91
CA GLN A 923 -9.37 3.67 -16.65
C GLN A 923 -10.00 2.86 -15.52
N GLY A 924 -9.17 2.33 -14.61
CA GLY A 924 -9.64 1.51 -13.50
C GLY A 924 -10.26 0.18 -13.95
N VAL A 925 -11.38 -0.17 -13.32
CA VAL A 925 -12.13 -1.44 -13.52
C VAL A 925 -13.62 -1.12 -13.61
N CYS A 926 -14.40 -1.97 -14.28
CA CYS A 926 -15.86 -1.86 -14.30
C CYS A 926 -16.52 -2.67 -13.15
N ALA A 927 -17.74 -2.29 -12.77
CA ALA A 927 -18.46 -2.95 -11.69
C ALA A 927 -18.74 -4.43 -11.97
N LYS A 928 -19.14 -4.79 -13.19
CA LYS A 928 -19.43 -6.21 -13.54
C LYS A 928 -18.21 -7.13 -13.54
N CYS A 929 -17.03 -6.66 -13.96
CA CYS A 929 -15.80 -7.47 -13.92
C CYS A 929 -15.28 -7.68 -12.49
N TYR A 930 -15.57 -6.76 -11.57
CA TYR A 930 -15.24 -6.93 -10.15
C TYR A 930 -16.27 -7.82 -9.43
N GLY A 931 -17.56 -7.59 -9.70
CA GLY A 931 -18.68 -8.32 -9.12
C GLY A 931 -19.19 -7.71 -7.82
N ALA A 932 -19.54 -8.57 -6.85
CA ALA A 932 -20.12 -8.15 -5.58
C ALA A 932 -19.10 -7.48 -4.66
N ASN A 933 -19.55 -6.44 -3.96
CA ASN A 933 -18.87 -5.88 -2.80
C ASN A 933 -19.09 -6.79 -1.59
N LEU A 934 -18.01 -7.34 -1.06
CA LEU A 934 -18.05 -8.32 0.03
C LEU A 934 -18.56 -7.72 1.34
N ALA A 935 -18.53 -6.39 1.49
CA ALA A 935 -19.00 -5.74 2.70
C ALA A 935 -20.53 -5.60 2.81
N ASN A 936 -21.26 -5.69 1.69
CA ASN A 936 -22.73 -5.55 1.68
C ASN A 936 -23.45 -6.63 0.86
N GLY A 937 -22.72 -7.46 0.10
CA GLY A 937 -23.27 -8.50 -0.77
C GLY A 937 -23.88 -8.00 -2.08
N ASN A 938 -23.93 -6.68 -2.30
CA ASN A 938 -24.51 -6.06 -3.50
C ASN A 938 -23.46 -5.84 -4.58
N LEU A 939 -23.88 -5.47 -5.79
CA LEU A 939 -22.95 -5.04 -6.84
C LEU A 939 -22.11 -3.84 -6.36
N VAL A 940 -20.82 -3.84 -6.69
CA VAL A 940 -19.92 -2.75 -6.35
C VAL A 940 -20.37 -1.42 -6.98
N ASN A 941 -20.28 -0.33 -6.22
CA ASN A 941 -20.69 0.98 -6.70
C ASN A 941 -19.55 1.68 -7.47
N VAL A 942 -19.91 2.54 -8.42
CA VAL A 942 -18.96 3.41 -9.10
C VAL A 942 -18.36 4.38 -8.09
N GLY A 943 -17.04 4.53 -8.11
CA GLY A 943 -16.30 5.30 -7.11
C GLY A 943 -15.60 4.46 -6.04
N GLU A 944 -15.90 3.16 -5.92
CA GLU A 944 -15.31 2.34 -4.87
C GLU A 944 -13.81 2.06 -5.14
N ALA A 945 -12.97 2.34 -4.13
CA ALA A 945 -11.51 2.20 -4.20
C ALA A 945 -11.08 0.74 -3.94
N VAL A 946 -11.45 -0.16 -4.85
CA VAL A 946 -11.23 -1.61 -4.73
C VAL A 946 -9.76 -2.01 -4.60
N GLY A 947 -8.82 -1.23 -5.15
CA GLY A 947 -7.39 -1.45 -4.97
C GLY A 947 -6.92 -1.34 -3.53
N ILE A 948 -7.36 -0.30 -2.81
CA ILE A 948 -7.03 -0.11 -1.39
C ILE A 948 -7.64 -1.24 -0.54
N ILE A 949 -8.88 -1.64 -0.85
CA ILE A 949 -9.56 -2.73 -0.15
C ILE A 949 -8.80 -4.05 -0.35
N ALA A 950 -8.39 -4.35 -1.59
CA ALA A 950 -7.62 -5.54 -1.91
C ALA A 950 -6.26 -5.56 -1.18
N ALA A 951 -5.53 -4.45 -1.20
CA ALA A 951 -4.24 -4.35 -0.53
C ALA A 951 -4.33 -4.54 0.99
N GLN A 952 -5.35 -3.95 1.63
CA GLN A 952 -5.59 -4.15 3.07
C GLN A 952 -6.03 -5.58 3.39
N SER A 953 -6.89 -6.17 2.55
CA SER A 953 -7.41 -7.53 2.75
C SER A 953 -6.34 -8.61 2.61
N ILE A 954 -5.27 -8.35 1.85
CA ILE A 954 -4.11 -9.23 1.74
C ILE A 954 -3.10 -8.95 2.87
N GLY A 955 -2.90 -7.67 3.20
CA GLY A 955 -1.91 -7.22 4.17
C GLY A 955 -2.25 -7.51 5.63
N GLU A 956 -3.51 -7.27 6.02
CA GLU A 956 -3.98 -7.41 7.40
C GLU A 956 -3.83 -8.84 7.94
N PRO A 957 -4.23 -9.90 7.21
CA PRO A 957 -3.99 -11.25 7.66
C PRO A 957 -2.50 -11.59 7.71
N GLY A 958 -1.67 -11.00 6.84
CA GLY A 958 -0.22 -11.12 6.92
C GLY A 958 0.35 -10.66 8.27
N THR A 959 -0.18 -9.56 8.82
CA THR A 959 0.18 -9.11 10.18
C THR A 959 -0.38 -10.05 11.25
N GLN A 960 -1.61 -10.55 11.10
CA GLN A 960 -2.17 -11.54 12.04
C GLN A 960 -1.35 -12.84 12.09
N LEU A 961 -0.89 -13.35 10.95
CA LEU A 961 -0.05 -14.54 10.87
C LEU A 961 1.26 -14.37 11.65
N THR A 962 1.86 -13.17 11.57
CA THR A 962 3.05 -12.86 12.37
C THR A 962 2.74 -12.81 13.87
N MET A 963 1.59 -12.26 14.28
CA MET A 963 1.18 -12.22 15.70
C MET A 963 0.86 -13.62 16.28
N ARG A 964 0.31 -14.54 15.47
CA ARG A 964 0.01 -15.93 15.93
C ARG A 964 1.25 -16.72 16.34
N THR A 965 2.44 -16.36 15.85
CA THR A 965 3.72 -16.98 16.25
C THR A 965 3.99 -16.90 17.75
N PHE A 966 3.38 -15.95 18.46
CA PHE A 966 3.49 -15.85 19.92
C PHE A 966 2.90 -17.07 20.62
N HIS A 967 1.77 -17.59 20.14
CA HIS A 967 1.05 -18.69 20.79
C HIS A 967 1.60 -20.07 20.42
N THR A 968 2.25 -20.20 19.27
CA THR A 968 2.85 -21.45 18.77
C THR A 968 4.36 -21.53 18.98
N GLY A 969 4.99 -20.42 19.40
CA GLY A 969 6.44 -20.28 19.54
C GLY A 969 7.08 -21.38 20.39
N GLY A 970 7.85 -22.24 19.73
CA GLY A 970 8.69 -23.24 20.38
C GLY A 970 8.21 -24.69 20.31
N ILE A 971 7.06 -25.01 19.69
CA ILE A 971 6.62 -26.42 19.53
C ILE A 971 7.13 -26.99 18.21
N ALA A 972 7.79 -28.15 18.24
CA ALA A 972 8.40 -28.75 17.05
C ALA A 972 7.40 -29.25 15.99
N SER A 973 6.17 -29.59 16.39
CA SER A 973 5.10 -30.06 15.50
C SER A 973 4.35 -28.94 14.77
N ALA A 974 4.61 -27.67 15.13
CA ALA A 974 4.14 -26.54 14.35
C ALA A 974 5.16 -26.34 13.22
N GLU A 975 4.96 -27.02 12.08
CA GLU A 975 5.68 -26.70 10.86
C GLU A 975 5.68 -25.20 10.65
N ASP A 976 6.84 -24.67 10.27
CA ASP A 976 7.23 -23.26 10.35
C ASP A 976 6.18 -22.32 9.71
N ILE A 977 5.16 -21.90 10.49
CA ILE A 977 4.18 -20.84 10.19
C ILE A 977 4.90 -19.59 9.64
N THR A 978 6.16 -19.44 10.04
CA THR A 978 7.09 -18.39 9.65
C THR A 978 7.51 -18.36 8.18
N GLN A 979 7.25 -19.42 7.38
CA GLN A 979 7.56 -19.46 5.94
C GLN A 979 6.47 -18.86 5.04
N GLY A 980 5.24 -18.70 5.52
CA GLY A 980 4.11 -18.23 4.69
C GLY A 980 4.31 -16.82 4.14
N LEU A 981 4.58 -15.84 5.01
CA LEU A 981 4.73 -14.43 4.59
C LEU A 981 5.91 -14.21 3.61
N PRO A 982 7.15 -14.71 3.88
CA PRO A 982 8.24 -14.60 2.92
C PRO A 982 7.92 -15.19 1.54
N ARG A 983 7.14 -16.27 1.49
CA ARG A 983 6.70 -16.89 0.23
C ARG A 983 5.72 -15.98 -0.52
N VAL A 984 4.75 -15.38 0.17
CA VAL A 984 3.83 -14.39 -0.42
C VAL A 984 4.61 -13.17 -0.94
N GLU A 985 5.60 -12.69 -0.19
CA GLU A 985 6.47 -11.60 -0.66
C GLU A 985 7.30 -11.97 -1.90
N GLU A 986 7.82 -13.20 -1.94
CA GLU A 986 8.57 -13.71 -3.09
C GLU A 986 7.72 -13.74 -4.36
N LEU A 987 6.46 -14.19 -4.25
CA LEU A 987 5.48 -14.25 -5.33
C LEU A 987 5.12 -12.85 -5.85
N PHE A 988 4.73 -11.93 -4.97
CA PHE A 988 4.35 -10.57 -5.38
C PHE A 988 5.54 -9.72 -5.87
N GLU A 989 6.76 -10.00 -5.43
CA GLU A 989 7.95 -9.35 -5.97
C GLU A 989 8.46 -10.01 -7.27
N GLY A 990 7.87 -11.12 -7.71
CA GLY A 990 8.33 -11.87 -8.88
C GLY A 990 9.79 -12.30 -8.75
N ARG A 991 10.24 -12.64 -7.54
CA ARG A 991 11.63 -13.04 -7.26
C ARG A 991 11.86 -14.48 -7.69
N ARG A 992 13.08 -14.78 -8.14
CA ARG A 992 13.47 -16.15 -8.49
C ARG A 992 13.66 -16.96 -7.19
N PRO A 993 12.93 -18.07 -6.98
CA PRO A 993 13.13 -18.93 -5.83
C PRO A 993 14.54 -19.53 -5.84
N LYS A 994 15.11 -19.80 -4.65
CA LYS A 994 16.47 -20.36 -4.51
C LYS A 994 16.61 -21.72 -5.22
N ASN A 995 15.62 -22.60 -5.03
CA ASN A 995 15.52 -23.91 -5.70
C ASN A 995 14.39 -23.85 -6.73
N ALA A 996 14.58 -23.06 -7.79
CA ALA A 996 13.59 -22.91 -8.85
C ALA A 996 13.43 -24.23 -9.62
N ALA A 997 12.20 -24.74 -9.69
CA ALA A 997 11.88 -25.89 -10.51
C ALA A 997 12.07 -25.54 -11.99
N ILE A 998 12.67 -26.48 -12.74
CA ILE A 998 12.87 -26.35 -14.18
C ILE A 998 11.61 -26.89 -14.84
N ILE A 999 11.02 -26.12 -15.76
CA ILE A 999 9.82 -26.49 -16.51
C ILE A 999 10.16 -26.76 -17.98
N ALA A 1000 9.41 -27.67 -18.60
CA ALA A 1000 9.55 -28.01 -20.00
C ALA A 1000 9.07 -26.85 -20.89
N ARG A 1001 9.87 -26.43 -21.88
CA ARG A 1001 9.49 -25.42 -22.89
C ARG A 1001 8.76 -26.03 -24.08
N MET A 1002 8.90 -27.34 -24.27
CA MET A 1002 8.26 -28.12 -25.33
C MET A 1002 7.68 -29.41 -24.77
N SER A 1003 6.63 -29.91 -25.42
CA SER A 1003 6.08 -31.24 -25.15
C SER A 1003 6.98 -32.30 -25.81
N GLY A 1004 7.10 -33.47 -25.19
CA GLY A 1004 7.90 -34.54 -25.76
C GLY A 1004 8.13 -35.70 -24.81
N ARG A 1005 8.81 -36.73 -25.32
CA ARG A 1005 9.19 -37.91 -24.55
C ARG A 1005 10.51 -37.66 -23.82
N VAL A 1006 10.52 -37.98 -22.53
CA VAL A 1006 11.66 -37.78 -21.63
C VAL A 1006 12.74 -38.86 -21.84
N GLN A 1007 13.97 -38.43 -22.10
CA GLN A 1007 15.18 -39.24 -21.94
C GLN A 1007 16.08 -38.60 -20.89
N ILE A 1008 16.74 -39.43 -20.06
CA ILE A 1008 17.63 -38.95 -19.01
C ILE A 1008 19.02 -39.51 -19.26
N GLU A 1009 19.98 -38.63 -19.47
CA GLU A 1009 21.38 -38.95 -19.65
C GLU A 1009 22.19 -38.41 -18.46
N GLU A 1010 23.09 -39.22 -17.90
CA GLU A 1010 24.01 -38.76 -16.86
C GLU A 1010 25.36 -38.43 -17.50
N VAL A 1011 25.72 -37.14 -17.51
CA VAL A 1011 27.01 -36.66 -18.03
C VAL A 1011 27.74 -35.92 -16.92
N ASN A 1012 28.88 -36.45 -16.48
CA ASN A 1012 29.72 -35.90 -15.40
C ASN A 1012 28.96 -35.65 -14.07
N LYS A 1013 28.74 -34.36 -13.72
CA LYS A 1013 28.12 -33.84 -12.48
C LYS A 1013 26.74 -33.22 -12.73
N THR A 1014 26.09 -33.52 -13.85
CA THR A 1014 24.75 -33.05 -14.19
C THR A 1014 23.94 -34.19 -14.81
N ARG A 1015 22.64 -34.22 -14.51
CA ARG A 1015 21.68 -35.09 -15.18
C ARG A 1015 21.03 -34.28 -16.28
N ASN A 1016 21.24 -34.67 -17.54
CA ASN A 1016 20.62 -34.03 -18.68
C ASN A 1016 19.28 -34.70 -18.95
N VAL A 1017 18.20 -33.93 -18.94
CA VAL A 1017 16.90 -34.38 -19.39
C VAL A 1017 16.73 -33.89 -20.83
N VAL A 1018 16.65 -34.82 -21.78
CA VAL A 1018 16.39 -34.54 -23.20
C VAL A 1018 14.92 -34.77 -23.46
N LEU A 1019 14.23 -33.77 -24.00
CA LEU A 1019 12.85 -33.88 -24.45
C LEU A 1019 12.84 -33.93 -25.97
N THR A 1020 12.31 -35.01 -26.54
CA THR A 1020 12.15 -35.15 -27.99
C THR A 1020 10.66 -35.07 -28.34
N ASN A 1021 10.28 -34.10 -29.16
CA ASN A 1021 8.91 -34.01 -29.66
C ASN A 1021 8.68 -35.08 -30.74
N LEU A 1022 7.65 -35.91 -30.55
CA LEU A 1022 7.32 -37.02 -31.45
C LEU A 1022 6.78 -36.54 -32.80
N GLU A 1023 6.22 -35.33 -32.88
CA GLU A 1023 5.62 -34.78 -34.10
C GLU A 1023 6.62 -33.98 -34.96
N THR A 1024 7.47 -33.17 -34.34
CA THR A 1024 8.41 -32.29 -35.06
C THR A 1024 9.83 -32.86 -35.19
N GLY A 1025 10.18 -33.88 -34.39
CA GLY A 1025 11.53 -34.44 -34.33
C GLY A 1025 12.57 -33.54 -33.65
N GLU A 1026 12.16 -32.37 -33.13
CA GLU A 1026 13.03 -31.45 -32.40
C GLU A 1026 13.32 -31.99 -31.00
N SER A 1027 14.58 -31.84 -30.54
CA SER A 1027 15.01 -32.23 -29.20
C SER A 1027 15.65 -31.08 -28.44
N GLU A 1028 15.23 -30.85 -27.20
CA GLU A 1028 15.82 -29.83 -26.32
C GLU A 1028 16.39 -30.48 -25.04
N THR A 1029 17.60 -30.06 -24.65
CA THR A 1029 18.34 -30.62 -23.51
C THR A 1029 18.34 -29.67 -22.31
N TYR A 1030 17.93 -30.19 -21.16
CA TYR A 1030 17.88 -29.48 -19.87
C TYR A 1030 18.97 -30.02 -18.93
N MET A 1031 19.92 -29.18 -18.57
CA MET A 1031 20.98 -29.54 -17.61
C MET A 1031 20.49 -29.39 -16.17
N ILE A 1032 20.29 -30.51 -15.46
CA ILE A 1032 19.82 -30.54 -14.08
C ILE A 1032 20.97 -30.88 -13.13
N PRO A 1033 21.33 -30.00 -12.17
CA PRO A 1033 22.36 -30.32 -11.18
C PRO A 1033 21.89 -31.39 -10.18
N TYR A 1034 22.80 -32.20 -9.63
CA TYR A 1034 22.48 -33.34 -8.75
C TYR A 1034 21.70 -33.01 -7.46
N ASN A 1035 21.73 -31.76 -7.01
CA ASN A 1035 20.99 -31.33 -5.82
C ASN A 1035 19.47 -31.21 -6.07
N PHE A 1036 19.02 -31.21 -7.34
CA PHE A 1036 17.61 -31.21 -7.68
C PHE A 1036 17.08 -32.64 -7.81
N LYS A 1037 15.97 -32.93 -7.13
CA LYS A 1037 15.22 -34.17 -7.34
C LYS A 1037 14.41 -34.07 -8.62
N ILE A 1038 14.56 -35.07 -9.49
CA ILE A 1038 13.83 -35.18 -10.75
C ILE A 1038 12.45 -35.76 -10.46
N ARG A 1039 11.40 -35.14 -11.03
CA ARG A 1039 10.00 -35.57 -10.88
C ARG A 1039 9.58 -36.56 -11.98
N VAL A 1040 10.11 -36.38 -13.18
CA VAL A 1040 9.77 -37.14 -14.40
C VAL A 1040 10.52 -38.47 -14.50
N ARG A 1041 9.92 -39.46 -15.17
CA ARG A 1041 10.55 -40.78 -15.41
C ARG A 1041 11.05 -40.91 -16.86
N PRO A 1042 12.11 -41.70 -17.11
CA PRO A 1042 12.52 -42.03 -18.48
C PRO A 1042 11.37 -42.66 -19.27
N GLY A 1043 11.13 -42.20 -20.49
CA GLY A 1043 10.06 -42.67 -21.37
C GLY A 1043 8.68 -42.08 -21.08
N GLN A 1044 8.54 -41.21 -20.07
CA GLN A 1044 7.30 -40.48 -19.80
C GLN A 1044 7.08 -39.41 -20.88
N ASP A 1045 5.85 -39.31 -21.37
CA ASP A 1045 5.42 -38.22 -22.25
C ASP A 1045 4.94 -37.06 -21.38
N ILE A 1046 5.47 -35.86 -21.62
CA ILE A 1046 5.16 -34.66 -20.83
C ILE A 1046 4.67 -33.52 -21.71
N GLU A 1047 3.82 -32.68 -21.15
CA GLU A 1047 3.31 -31.49 -21.82
C GLU A 1047 4.21 -30.27 -21.59
N LYS A 1048 4.13 -29.32 -22.53
CA LYS A 1048 4.75 -28.01 -22.41
C LYS A 1048 4.33 -27.34 -21.09
N GLY A 1049 5.31 -26.90 -20.30
CA GLY A 1049 5.12 -26.24 -19.01
C GLY A 1049 5.18 -27.16 -17.79
N GLU A 1050 5.27 -28.48 -17.97
CA GLU A 1050 5.31 -29.42 -16.84
C GLU A 1050 6.65 -29.35 -16.06
N LYS A 1051 6.59 -29.59 -14.73
CA LYS A 1051 7.76 -29.54 -13.84
C LYS A 1051 8.67 -30.76 -14.04
N LEU A 1052 9.91 -30.54 -14.47
CA LEU A 1052 10.94 -31.58 -14.58
C LEU A 1052 11.57 -31.92 -13.21
N THR A 1053 11.68 -30.92 -12.33
CA THR A 1053 12.28 -31.06 -10.99
C THR A 1053 11.31 -30.67 -9.88
N GLU A 1054 11.58 -31.15 -8.66
CA GLU A 1054 10.90 -30.68 -7.45
C GLU A 1054 11.28 -29.23 -7.13
N GLY A 1055 10.31 -28.46 -6.62
CA GLY A 1055 10.50 -27.08 -6.18
C GLY A 1055 9.41 -26.12 -6.65
N ASN A 1056 9.65 -24.85 -6.33
CA ASN A 1056 8.77 -23.74 -6.68
C ASN A 1056 9.08 -23.26 -8.10
N ILE A 1057 8.06 -23.01 -8.92
CA ILE A 1057 8.26 -22.48 -10.28
C ILE A 1057 8.55 -20.99 -10.20
N TYR A 1058 9.44 -20.52 -11.08
CA TYR A 1058 9.66 -19.10 -11.30
C TYR A 1058 8.57 -18.51 -12.23
N PRO A 1059 7.76 -17.53 -11.79
CA PRO A 1059 6.64 -17.02 -12.58
C PRO A 1059 7.00 -16.49 -13.98
N THR A 1060 8.19 -15.91 -14.16
CA THR A 1060 8.60 -15.39 -15.47
C THR A 1060 8.87 -16.51 -16.47
N ASP A 1061 9.28 -17.70 -16.02
CA ASP A 1061 9.46 -18.85 -16.92
C ASP A 1061 8.10 -19.32 -17.45
N ILE A 1062 7.07 -19.32 -16.60
CA ILE A 1062 5.68 -19.58 -17.01
C ILE A 1062 5.21 -18.54 -18.03
N LEU A 1063 5.53 -17.25 -17.83
CA LEU A 1063 5.12 -16.18 -18.74
C LEU A 1063 5.65 -16.40 -20.16
N ASN A 1064 6.92 -16.77 -20.25
CA ASN A 1064 7.59 -16.97 -21.53
C ASN A 1064 7.14 -18.24 -22.25
N ILE A 1065 6.68 -19.26 -21.52
CA ILE A 1065 6.35 -20.58 -22.09
C ILE A 1065 4.84 -20.74 -22.33
N LEU A 1066 4.03 -20.51 -21.29
CA LEU A 1066 2.57 -20.73 -21.29
C LEU A 1066 1.76 -19.45 -21.51
N GLY A 1067 2.38 -18.27 -21.38
CA GLY A 1067 1.73 -16.99 -21.58
C GLY A 1067 1.11 -16.38 -20.31
N PRO A 1068 0.44 -15.21 -20.43
CA PRO A 1068 0.03 -14.39 -19.29
C PRO A 1068 -1.05 -15.03 -18.41
N GLN A 1069 -2.01 -15.74 -19.01
CA GLN A 1069 -3.13 -16.35 -18.27
C GLN A 1069 -2.64 -17.44 -17.31
N ALA A 1070 -1.70 -18.28 -17.76
CA ALA A 1070 -1.11 -19.32 -16.91
C ALA A 1070 -0.37 -18.73 -15.71
N VAL A 1071 0.37 -17.63 -15.90
CA VAL A 1071 1.07 -16.93 -14.80
C VAL A 1071 0.08 -16.34 -13.80
N GLN A 1072 -0.99 -15.73 -14.29
CA GLN A 1072 -2.02 -15.14 -13.43
C GLN A 1072 -2.67 -16.20 -12.55
N ASN A 1073 -3.11 -17.31 -13.16
CA ASN A 1073 -3.71 -18.44 -12.43
C ASN A 1073 -2.72 -19.06 -11.43
N TYR A 1074 -1.45 -19.23 -11.82
CA TYR A 1074 -0.42 -19.76 -10.93
C TYR A 1074 -0.19 -18.87 -9.69
N ILE A 1075 -0.10 -17.54 -9.87
CA ILE A 1075 0.10 -16.63 -8.73
C ILE A 1075 -1.13 -16.66 -7.81
N ILE A 1076 -2.35 -16.66 -8.36
CA ILE A 1076 -3.59 -16.72 -7.56
C ILE A 1076 -3.62 -18.02 -6.74
N ASP A 1077 -3.41 -19.16 -7.40
CA ASP A 1077 -3.43 -20.49 -6.77
C ASP A 1077 -2.38 -20.62 -5.65
N GLU A 1078 -1.13 -20.25 -5.92
CA GLU A 1078 -0.04 -20.34 -4.93
C GLU A 1078 -0.25 -19.41 -3.73
N VAL A 1079 -0.74 -18.18 -3.96
CA VAL A 1079 -1.02 -17.24 -2.86
C VAL A 1079 -2.18 -17.77 -2.02
N GLN A 1080 -3.25 -18.25 -2.65
CA GLN A 1080 -4.43 -18.78 -1.98
C GLN A 1080 -4.10 -20.02 -1.14
N LYS A 1081 -3.29 -20.95 -1.69
CA LYS A 1081 -2.73 -22.09 -0.97
C LYS A 1081 -2.04 -21.68 0.32
N VAL A 1082 -1.15 -20.67 0.25
CA VAL A 1082 -0.39 -20.22 1.41
C VAL A 1082 -1.29 -19.62 2.50
N TYR A 1083 -2.31 -18.83 2.13
CA TYR A 1083 -3.24 -18.25 3.12
C TYR A 1083 -4.16 -19.30 3.75
N ARG A 1084 -4.75 -20.20 2.95
CA ARG A 1084 -5.67 -21.24 3.42
C ARG A 1084 -4.98 -22.29 4.29
N LEU A 1085 -3.75 -22.71 3.94
CA LEU A 1085 -2.92 -23.59 4.79
C LEU A 1085 -2.66 -22.99 6.19
N GLN A 1086 -2.75 -21.67 6.32
CA GLN A 1086 -2.59 -20.96 7.60
C GLN A 1086 -3.94 -20.63 8.27
N GLY A 1087 -5.05 -21.13 7.74
CA GLY A 1087 -6.41 -20.90 8.25
C GLY A 1087 -6.87 -19.46 8.12
N VAL A 1088 -6.51 -18.80 7.01
CA VAL A 1088 -6.98 -17.46 6.64
C VAL A 1088 -7.70 -17.54 5.31
N ASP A 1089 -8.94 -17.05 5.29
CA ASP A 1089 -9.78 -17.01 4.10
C ASP A 1089 -9.70 -15.63 3.44
N ILE A 1090 -9.39 -15.61 2.15
CA ILE A 1090 -9.30 -14.41 1.33
C ILE A 1090 -9.99 -14.69 0.00
N ASN A 1091 -10.75 -13.72 -0.51
CA ASN A 1091 -11.37 -13.84 -1.82
C ASN A 1091 -10.37 -13.56 -2.95
N ASP A 1092 -10.40 -14.39 -4.00
CA ASP A 1092 -9.56 -14.30 -5.20
C ASP A 1092 -9.53 -12.92 -5.86
N LYS A 1093 -10.65 -12.18 -5.81
CA LYS A 1093 -10.75 -10.86 -6.46
C LYS A 1093 -9.68 -9.89 -5.98
N HIS A 1094 -9.29 -9.99 -4.72
CA HIS A 1094 -8.26 -9.12 -4.15
C HIS A 1094 -6.89 -9.44 -4.73
N ILE A 1095 -6.58 -10.73 -4.92
CA ILE A 1095 -5.33 -11.18 -5.53
C ILE A 1095 -5.30 -10.81 -7.02
N GLU A 1096 -6.41 -11.02 -7.75
CA GLU A 1096 -6.57 -10.62 -9.15
C GLU A 1096 -6.26 -9.14 -9.38
N VAL A 1097 -6.73 -8.25 -8.49
CA VAL A 1097 -6.49 -6.80 -8.57
C VAL A 1097 -4.99 -6.48 -8.50
N ILE A 1098 -4.24 -7.16 -7.63
CA ILE A 1098 -2.80 -6.96 -7.49
C ILE A 1098 -2.05 -7.54 -8.70
N VAL A 1099 -2.40 -8.77 -9.11
CA VAL A 1099 -1.78 -9.46 -10.25
C VAL A 1099 -2.00 -8.67 -11.55
N ARG A 1100 -3.15 -8.02 -11.72
CA ARG A 1100 -3.40 -7.11 -12.84
C ARG A 1100 -2.34 -6.01 -12.94
N GLN A 1101 -1.95 -5.42 -11.80
CA GLN A 1101 -0.95 -4.36 -11.78
C GLN A 1101 0.46 -4.87 -12.06
N MET A 1102 0.77 -6.13 -11.70
CA MET A 1102 2.07 -6.75 -11.98
C MET A 1102 2.33 -6.99 -13.47
N LEU A 1103 1.26 -7.19 -14.27
CA LEU A 1103 1.32 -7.44 -15.72
C LEU A 1103 0.87 -6.24 -16.58
N ARG A 1104 0.78 -5.05 -15.97
CA ARG A 1104 0.30 -3.82 -16.64
C ARG A 1104 1.22 -3.34 -17.77
N LYS A 1105 2.53 -3.59 -17.66
CA LYS A 1105 3.54 -3.10 -18.61
C LYS A 1105 3.93 -4.19 -19.61
N ILE A 1106 4.08 -3.78 -20.86
CA ILE A 1106 4.59 -4.62 -21.94
C ILE A 1106 5.82 -3.97 -22.57
N LYS A 1107 6.72 -4.80 -23.09
CA LYS A 1107 7.92 -4.36 -23.77
C LYS A 1107 7.67 -4.37 -25.28
N VAL A 1108 7.95 -3.24 -25.93
CA VAL A 1108 7.90 -3.14 -27.39
C VAL A 1108 9.11 -3.87 -27.97
N GLU A 1109 8.92 -4.84 -28.85
CA GLU A 1109 10.03 -5.47 -29.60
C GLU A 1109 10.24 -4.75 -30.92
N ASP A 1110 9.18 -4.62 -31.71
CA ASP A 1110 9.14 -3.78 -32.91
C ASP A 1110 8.09 -2.67 -32.73
N SER A 1111 8.51 -1.44 -32.99
CA SER A 1111 7.66 -0.25 -32.90
C SER A 1111 6.65 -0.16 -34.04
N GLY A 1112 6.83 -0.95 -35.10
CA GLY A 1112 6.02 -0.84 -36.31
C GLY A 1112 6.02 0.61 -36.83
N SER A 1113 4.86 1.12 -37.23
CA SER A 1113 4.68 2.52 -37.65
C SER A 1113 4.31 3.49 -36.52
N SER A 1114 4.50 3.10 -35.25
CA SER A 1114 4.19 3.95 -34.10
C SER A 1114 5.34 4.89 -33.72
N TYR A 1115 5.03 5.87 -32.86
CA TYR A 1115 6.04 6.75 -32.25
C TYR A 1115 6.85 6.09 -31.12
N LEU A 1116 6.51 4.84 -30.74
CA LEU A 1116 7.14 4.16 -29.61
C LEU A 1116 8.54 3.69 -29.97
N LEU A 1117 9.42 3.64 -28.97
CA LEU A 1117 10.79 3.15 -29.16
C LEU A 1117 10.85 1.63 -28.93
N PRO A 1118 11.59 0.88 -29.78
CA PRO A 1118 11.93 -0.51 -29.49
C PRO A 1118 12.59 -0.67 -28.12
N GLY A 1119 12.10 -1.61 -27.32
CA GLY A 1119 12.55 -1.89 -25.96
C GLY A 1119 11.93 -1.00 -24.88
N ALA A 1120 11.09 -0.02 -25.23
CA ALA A 1120 10.36 0.79 -24.26
C ALA A 1120 9.34 -0.06 -23.49
N LEU A 1121 9.17 0.24 -22.20
CA LEU A 1121 8.12 -0.34 -21.36
C LEU A 1121 6.93 0.60 -21.34
N VAL A 1122 5.87 0.17 -22.01
CA VAL A 1122 4.64 0.96 -22.23
C VAL A 1122 3.47 0.26 -21.53
N ASP A 1123 2.40 1.00 -21.24
CA ASP A 1123 1.18 0.38 -20.73
C ASP A 1123 0.55 -0.53 -21.80
N SER A 1124 0.13 -1.73 -21.38
CA SER A 1124 -0.61 -2.66 -22.23
C SER A 1124 -1.81 -2.02 -22.93
N LYS A 1125 -2.52 -1.10 -22.25
CA LYS A 1125 -3.70 -0.44 -22.80
C LYS A 1125 -3.36 0.61 -23.85
N GLU A 1126 -2.28 1.36 -23.65
CA GLU A 1126 -1.83 2.39 -24.59
C GLU A 1126 -1.44 1.74 -25.93
N VAL A 1127 -0.69 0.63 -25.88
CA VAL A 1127 -0.34 -0.11 -27.09
C VAL A 1127 -1.56 -0.72 -27.77
N ALA A 1128 -2.52 -1.26 -27.00
CA ALA A 1128 -3.76 -1.81 -27.57
C ALA A 1128 -4.53 -0.73 -28.34
N GLN A 1129 -4.65 0.47 -27.77
CA GLN A 1129 -5.30 1.61 -28.42
C GLN A 1129 -4.55 2.04 -29.69
N ILE A 1130 -3.22 2.17 -29.65
CA ILE A 1130 -2.44 2.54 -30.84
C ILE A 1130 -2.57 1.48 -31.93
N ASN A 1131 -2.57 0.20 -31.56
CA ASN A 1131 -2.77 -0.88 -32.53
C ASN A 1131 -4.18 -0.89 -33.12
N GLU A 1132 -5.22 -0.57 -32.34
CA GLU A 1132 -6.59 -0.37 -32.85
C GLU A 1132 -6.63 0.79 -33.85
N GLU A 1133 -6.03 1.94 -33.53
CA GLU A 1133 -5.95 3.10 -34.41
C GLU A 1133 -5.16 2.81 -35.71
N LEU A 1134 -4.04 2.08 -35.62
CA LEU A 1134 -3.28 1.63 -36.77
C LEU A 1134 -4.06 0.62 -37.62
N GLN A 1135 -4.79 -0.30 -36.97
CA GLN A 1135 -5.63 -1.28 -37.66
C GLN A 1135 -6.77 -0.60 -38.42
N GLU A 1136 -7.40 0.43 -37.85
CA GLU A 1136 -8.42 1.23 -38.55
C GLU A 1136 -7.83 1.93 -39.78
N ARG A 1137 -6.61 2.47 -39.69
CA ARG A 1137 -5.91 3.10 -40.83
C ARG A 1137 -5.55 2.10 -41.92
N ILE A 1138 -5.10 0.90 -41.54
CA ILE A 1138 -4.85 -0.21 -42.48
C ILE A 1138 -6.16 -0.59 -43.18
N ASN A 1139 -7.24 -0.74 -42.42
CA ASN A 1139 -8.57 -1.07 -42.98
C ASN A 1139 -9.09 0.04 -43.92
N ASN A 1140 -8.68 1.30 -43.70
CA ASN A 1140 -9.00 2.44 -44.56
C ASN A 1140 -8.09 2.56 -45.81
N GLY A 1141 -7.15 1.62 -46.03
CA GLY A 1141 -6.38 1.48 -47.27
C GLY A 1141 -4.91 1.92 -47.23
N GLU A 1142 -4.33 2.23 -46.06
CA GLU A 1142 -2.89 2.54 -45.93
C GLU A 1142 -2.04 1.25 -45.74
N GLU A 1143 -1.57 0.65 -46.84
CA GLU A 1143 -0.80 -0.62 -46.82
C GLU A 1143 0.63 -0.52 -46.26
N THR A 1144 1.18 0.69 -46.10
CA THR A 1144 2.56 0.89 -45.60
C THR A 1144 2.70 0.81 -44.07
N LEU A 1145 1.59 0.61 -43.34
CA LEU A 1145 1.58 0.61 -41.88
C LEU A 1145 1.75 -0.79 -41.30
N SER A 1146 2.58 -0.92 -40.26
CA SER A 1146 2.77 -2.16 -39.51
C SER A 1146 2.37 -1.99 -38.03
N LEU A 1147 1.73 -3.02 -37.48
CA LEU A 1147 1.33 -3.09 -36.08
C LEU A 1147 2.55 -3.24 -35.16
N ILE A 1148 2.39 -2.80 -33.92
CA ILE A 1148 3.41 -2.92 -32.87
C ILE A 1148 3.45 -4.38 -32.39
N THR A 1149 4.64 -5.00 -32.36
CA THR A 1149 4.83 -6.30 -31.69
C THR A 1149 5.41 -6.13 -30.30
N THR A 1150 4.83 -6.84 -29.33
CA THR A 1150 5.17 -6.68 -27.91
C THR A 1150 5.32 -8.00 -27.18
N THR A 1151 6.15 -8.00 -26.15
CA THR A 1151 6.28 -9.09 -25.19
C THR A 1151 5.75 -8.66 -23.81
N PRO A 1152 4.92 -9.48 -23.13
CA PRO A 1152 4.44 -9.15 -21.79
C PRO A 1152 5.58 -9.22 -20.78
N VAL A 1153 5.59 -8.32 -19.79
CA VAL A 1153 6.62 -8.29 -18.74
C VAL A 1153 5.98 -8.36 -17.37
N LEU A 1154 6.35 -9.38 -16.60
CA LEU A 1154 6.00 -9.46 -15.18
C LEU A 1154 6.92 -8.53 -14.36
N GLN A 1155 6.32 -7.59 -13.63
CA GLN A 1155 7.03 -6.73 -12.69
C GLN A 1155 6.62 -7.05 -11.25
N GLY A 1156 7.60 -7.13 -10.35
CA GLY A 1156 7.33 -7.16 -8.92
C GLY A 1156 6.67 -5.88 -8.45
N ILE A 1157 5.86 -5.97 -7.39
CA ILE A 1157 5.08 -4.84 -6.85
C ILE A 1157 5.93 -3.58 -6.58
N THR A 1158 7.15 -3.71 -6.05
CA THR A 1158 8.02 -2.56 -5.78
C THR A 1158 8.46 -1.85 -7.07
N LYS A 1159 8.69 -2.60 -8.14
CA LYS A 1159 9.09 -2.03 -9.44
C LYS A 1159 7.89 -1.41 -10.16
N ALA A 1160 6.73 -2.05 -10.08
CA ALA A 1160 5.48 -1.56 -10.65
C ALA A 1160 5.10 -0.20 -10.04
N SER A 1161 5.17 -0.03 -8.71
CA SER A 1161 4.84 1.24 -8.04
C SER A 1161 5.81 2.38 -8.38
N SER A 1162 7.11 2.10 -8.52
CA SER A 1162 8.10 3.08 -8.97
C SER A 1162 7.90 3.51 -10.42
N SER A 1163 7.21 2.70 -11.24
CA SER A 1163 6.91 2.99 -12.64
C SER A 1163 5.55 3.66 -12.88
N SER A 1164 4.91 4.16 -11.81
CA SER A 1164 3.66 4.93 -11.91
C SER A 1164 3.81 6.12 -12.86
N GLU A 1165 2.71 6.48 -13.53
CA GLU A 1165 2.66 7.63 -14.44
C GLU A 1165 2.80 8.95 -13.69
N SER A 1166 2.19 9.06 -12.51
CA SER A 1166 2.34 10.21 -11.62
C SER A 1166 3.74 10.23 -10.98
N PHE A 1167 4.47 11.31 -11.25
CA PHE A 1167 5.76 11.54 -10.59
C PHE A 1167 5.60 11.90 -9.11
N LEU A 1168 4.46 12.47 -8.69
CA LEU A 1168 4.20 12.78 -7.28
C LEU A 1168 3.98 11.50 -6.47
N SER A 1169 3.21 10.55 -7.00
CA SER A 1169 3.03 9.25 -6.35
C SER A 1169 4.34 8.47 -6.31
N ALA A 1170 5.07 8.39 -7.42
CA ALA A 1170 6.38 7.73 -7.48
C ALA A 1170 7.39 8.35 -6.49
N ALA A 1171 7.45 9.69 -6.41
CA ALA A 1171 8.36 10.41 -5.52
C ALA A 1171 8.07 10.19 -4.02
N SER A 1172 6.82 9.94 -3.66
CA SER A 1172 6.40 9.64 -2.28
C SER A 1172 6.78 8.23 -1.81
N PHE A 1173 6.91 7.30 -2.76
CA PHE A 1173 7.22 5.89 -2.51
C PHE A 1173 8.70 5.68 -2.22
N GLN A 1174 9.57 5.52 -3.23
CA GLN A 1174 11.01 5.27 -3.04
C GLN A 1174 11.83 6.02 -4.08
N GLU A 1175 13.09 6.33 -3.74
CA GLU A 1175 14.02 7.05 -4.64
C GLU A 1175 13.48 8.40 -5.15
N THR A 1176 12.96 9.25 -4.26
CA THR A 1176 12.37 10.58 -4.57
C THR A 1176 13.21 11.39 -5.56
N THR A 1177 14.54 11.42 -5.40
CA THR A 1177 15.44 12.17 -6.29
C THR A 1177 15.47 11.64 -7.71
N LYS A 1178 15.41 10.32 -7.90
CA LYS A 1178 15.38 9.68 -9.22
C LYS A 1178 14.06 9.93 -9.94
N ALA A 1179 12.95 9.83 -9.22
CA ALA A 1179 11.62 10.12 -9.77
C ALA A 1179 11.50 11.58 -10.24
N LEU A 1180 11.95 12.54 -9.40
CA LEU A 1180 11.89 13.96 -9.73
C LEU A 1180 12.83 14.35 -10.88
N THR A 1181 14.04 13.80 -10.92
CA THR A 1181 15.01 14.10 -11.99
C THR A 1181 14.56 13.58 -13.35
N ASP A 1182 14.03 12.37 -13.41
CA ASP A 1182 13.51 11.79 -14.65
C ASP A 1182 12.26 12.55 -15.15
N ALA A 1183 11.38 12.95 -14.23
CA ALA A 1183 10.21 13.75 -14.55
C ALA A 1183 10.57 15.17 -15.03
N ALA A 1184 11.56 15.81 -14.40
CA ALA A 1184 12.02 17.15 -14.78
C ALA A 1184 12.62 17.20 -16.18
N ILE A 1185 13.43 16.19 -16.57
CA ILE A 1185 14.02 16.11 -17.92
C ILE A 1185 12.93 15.93 -18.98
N ARG A 1186 11.97 15.02 -18.73
CA ARG A 1186 10.85 14.76 -19.64
C ARG A 1186 9.82 15.88 -19.69
N GLY A 1187 9.88 16.87 -18.79
CA GLY A 1187 8.88 17.93 -18.71
C GLY A 1187 7.48 17.41 -18.35
N LYS A 1188 7.39 16.34 -17.54
CA LYS A 1188 6.14 15.60 -17.30
C LYS A 1188 5.04 16.50 -16.70
N SER A 1189 3.82 16.29 -17.16
CA SER A 1189 2.61 16.87 -16.58
C SER A 1189 1.79 15.78 -15.91
N ASP A 1190 1.33 16.03 -14.69
CA ASP A 1190 0.54 15.12 -13.88
C ASP A 1190 -0.89 15.65 -13.74
N HIS A 1191 -1.87 14.87 -14.19
CA HIS A 1191 -3.29 15.22 -14.22
C HIS A 1191 -4.05 14.82 -12.94
N LEU A 1192 -3.36 14.36 -11.89
CA LEU A 1192 -3.96 14.14 -10.56
C LEU A 1192 -5.13 13.16 -10.58
N LEU A 1193 -5.03 12.08 -11.37
CA LEU A 1193 -6.09 11.08 -11.51
C LEU A 1193 -6.13 10.05 -10.36
N GLY A 1194 -5.01 9.91 -9.63
CA GLY A 1194 -4.86 8.97 -8.53
C GLY A 1194 -5.30 9.55 -7.17
N LEU A 1195 -5.25 8.71 -6.14
CA LEU A 1195 -5.66 9.10 -4.79
C LEU A 1195 -4.57 9.94 -4.09
N LYS A 1196 -3.30 9.52 -4.21
CA LYS A 1196 -2.22 10.03 -3.37
C LYS A 1196 -1.81 11.45 -3.75
N GLU A 1197 -1.86 11.79 -5.04
CA GLU A 1197 -1.56 13.11 -5.57
C GLU A 1197 -2.54 14.14 -4.99
N ASN A 1198 -3.83 13.80 -5.00
CA ASN A 1198 -4.89 14.65 -4.45
C ASN A 1198 -4.76 14.83 -2.93
N VAL A 1199 -4.41 13.78 -2.20
CA VAL A 1199 -4.14 13.86 -0.75
C VAL A 1199 -2.94 14.77 -0.43
N ILE A 1200 -1.85 14.65 -1.22
CA ILE A 1200 -0.65 15.49 -1.06
C ILE A 1200 -0.98 16.97 -1.27
N ILE A 1201 -1.78 17.26 -2.29
CA ILE A 1201 -2.16 18.63 -2.67
C ILE A 1201 -3.25 19.21 -1.75
N GLY A 1202 -4.10 18.35 -1.18
CA GLY A 1202 -5.26 18.74 -0.39
C GLY A 1202 -6.53 18.97 -1.22
N LYS A 1203 -6.68 18.24 -2.33
CA LYS A 1203 -7.92 18.17 -3.12
C LYS A 1203 -8.78 16.96 -2.69
N LEU A 1204 -10.06 17.00 -3.04
CA LEU A 1204 -10.93 15.83 -2.94
C LEU A 1204 -10.36 14.69 -3.80
N VAL A 1205 -10.38 13.49 -3.25
CA VAL A 1205 -9.91 12.31 -3.97
C VAL A 1205 -10.94 11.89 -5.04
N PRO A 1206 -10.53 11.43 -6.22
CA PRO A 1206 -11.43 11.02 -7.30
C PRO A 1206 -12.01 9.61 -7.07
N ALA A 1207 -12.45 9.33 -5.83
CA ALA A 1207 -13.07 8.09 -5.38
C ALA A 1207 -14.12 8.40 -4.30
N GLY A 1208 -15.04 7.46 -4.09
CA GLY A 1208 -16.19 7.65 -3.20
C GLY A 1208 -17.02 8.86 -3.60
N THR A 1209 -17.40 9.67 -2.61
CA THR A 1209 -18.16 10.92 -2.77
C THR A 1209 -17.43 11.99 -3.58
N GLY A 1210 -16.10 11.91 -3.70
CA GLY A 1210 -15.30 12.87 -4.46
C GLY A 1210 -15.32 12.67 -5.98
N MET A 1211 -16.04 11.68 -6.50
CA MET A 1211 -16.21 11.54 -7.96
C MET A 1211 -17.11 12.62 -8.56
N ASP A 1212 -16.73 13.05 -9.77
CA ASP A 1212 -17.50 14.00 -10.58
C ASP A 1212 -18.96 13.62 -10.79
N ILE A 1213 -19.24 12.32 -10.92
CA ILE A 1213 -20.60 11.80 -11.09
C ILE A 1213 -21.49 12.22 -9.91
N TYR A 1214 -20.96 12.20 -8.68
CA TYR A 1214 -21.70 12.60 -7.48
C TYR A 1214 -21.67 14.11 -7.26
N ASN A 1215 -20.56 14.78 -7.57
CA ASN A 1215 -20.43 16.23 -7.42
C ASN A 1215 -21.29 17.05 -8.41
N LYS A 1216 -21.57 16.49 -9.59
CA LYS A 1216 -22.34 17.15 -10.66
C LYS A 1216 -23.83 16.77 -10.67
N VAL A 1217 -24.29 15.96 -9.71
CA VAL A 1217 -25.71 15.61 -9.61
C VAL A 1217 -26.52 16.86 -9.29
N GLN A 1218 -27.44 17.22 -10.19
CA GLN A 1218 -28.46 18.21 -9.90
C GLN A 1218 -29.58 17.51 -9.14
N VAL A 1219 -29.87 17.97 -7.91
CA VAL A 1219 -31.01 17.49 -7.14
C VAL A 1219 -32.27 17.96 -7.84
N VAL A 1220 -32.88 17.08 -8.64
CA VAL A 1220 -34.22 17.29 -9.16
C VAL A 1220 -35.17 17.15 -7.97
N LYS A 1221 -35.68 18.27 -7.46
CA LYS A 1221 -36.73 18.24 -6.44
C LYS A 1221 -37.96 17.60 -7.09
N ASN A 1222 -38.27 16.37 -6.68
CA ASN A 1222 -39.48 15.70 -7.11
C ASN A 1222 -40.66 16.32 -6.35
N GLU A 1223 -41.27 17.36 -6.92
CA GLU A 1223 -42.38 18.11 -6.28
C GLU A 1223 -43.55 17.17 -5.91
N GLY A 1224 -43.77 16.10 -6.67
CA GLY A 1224 -44.78 15.08 -6.37
C GLY A 1224 -44.53 14.25 -5.09
N TYR A 1225 -43.29 14.16 -4.57
CA TYR A 1225 -43.03 13.47 -3.30
C TYR A 1225 -43.37 14.34 -2.09
N LEU A 1226 -43.23 15.67 -2.22
CA LEU A 1226 -43.69 16.62 -1.20
C LEU A 1226 -45.21 16.68 -1.14
N GLU A 1227 -45.89 16.60 -2.30
CA GLU A 1227 -47.36 16.48 -2.34
C GLU A 1227 -47.85 15.15 -1.75
N HIS A 1228 -47.18 14.02 -2.04
CA HIS A 1228 -47.50 12.74 -1.42
C HIS A 1228 -47.21 12.71 0.09
N ALA A 1229 -46.11 13.32 0.54
CA ALA A 1229 -45.78 13.43 1.96
C ALA A 1229 -46.73 14.37 2.71
N ALA A 1230 -47.17 15.47 2.07
CA ALA A 1230 -48.20 16.36 2.61
C ALA A 1230 -49.58 15.71 2.64
N ALA A 1231 -49.92 14.87 1.65
CA ALA A 1231 -51.15 14.06 1.64
C ALA A 1231 -51.12 12.97 2.73
N ALA A 1232 -49.95 12.35 2.96
CA ALA A 1232 -49.76 11.37 4.04
C ALA A 1232 -49.81 12.02 5.44
N SER A 1233 -49.34 13.25 5.61
CA SER A 1233 -49.46 13.97 6.88
C SER A 1233 -50.89 14.46 7.17
N ASN A 1234 -51.67 14.77 6.13
CA ASN A 1234 -53.07 15.21 6.28
C ASN A 1234 -54.04 14.04 6.55
N SER A 1235 -53.68 12.81 6.20
CA SER A 1235 -54.48 11.61 6.51
C SER A 1235 -54.28 11.11 7.94
N ALA A 1236 -53.12 11.38 8.55
CA ALA A 1236 -52.84 11.05 9.96
C ALA A 1236 -53.54 11.96 10.98
N THR A 1237 -54.16 13.06 10.54
CA THR A 1237 -54.95 13.99 11.38
C THR A 1237 -56.46 13.75 11.31
N MET A 1238 -56.93 12.77 10.52
CA MET A 1238 -58.35 12.38 10.42
C MET A 1238 -58.65 10.94 10.87
N LEU A 1239 -57.69 10.26 11.50
CA LEU A 1239 -57.88 9.04 12.29
C LEU A 1239 -57.50 9.33 13.74
#